data_AF-A0A8T7K910-F1
#
_entry.id   AF-A0A8T7K910-F1
#
_cell.length_a   1.000
_cell.length_b   1.000
_cell.length_c   1.000
_cell.angle_alpha   90.00
_cell.angle_beta   90.00
_cell.angle_gamma   90.00
#
_symmetry.space_group_name_H-M   'P 1'
#
loop_
_entity.id
_entity.type
_entity.pdbx_description
1 polymer ?
#
loop_
_entity_poly.entity_id
_entity_poly.type
_entity_poly.pdbx_seq_one_letter_code
_entity_poly.pdbx_strand_id
1 'polypeptide(L)'
;MRRLIREEKGQALVLVLILLLVGGLIIAPLLDLMGTGLKVGKGVYENKMYEIYAADAGVEHALSLLKYDDLVDCFPDYDEYDYFTQWDYNLEDHDVGVGELVNEKSVHVTIENVWIPKDIPTPDTAPPAVTARQIVEEGKLIITGGPSVTEESTYEIKLSYEWTCGDDLLLDVNTIGIWLPPGFEYNGNCSLEDEDYYPEPQIDAYKGGYAVVWNFASVRLTSFPGDDLGPPMLKSFTFQYTGPPGQSPDNAVSWIDTSGADIGAATYTWDADVKIYKILSVAGGCEVEAYAAQIEMRKLGAAISGDYHAIGNTLMTCTSSYCPYYRNRLYKESSATVTVGDIPSNAIIEAAWLYWSGWIEGGGGAGQEVWSDSCGNFNNWIPGSRWSTLYGEFRCYGGGSDAVRTLTMHISGTANHCLDLSPYSGQEVTVSWLQREVETGGYWEDLDLESGDCLKYAFSKDGGTTWSGWDTAFCDDNPSSSFSDTIPEEYLTDRFKMRFLLTFDATNEYCYIDDITITASVSGGSSVEDARVNRVMFNGNQITADEWQVESTPDSGAPDSWCYSCFYDATDIVTAALDPDTKSGTFTLGHWLEGSGYNLYPSGTTGYPLATPASCTWGCMQYQWTYAGWSLVIIYSSSETQGHQLYLFDTLRYVAVHTSLDFPISGFLVPDPVGGEQNAAHITCFVGDGDEHYPYDFIALLDAEPSVPSYQIDNDYKLWDGITCDHNSESNPNNVWNSQSPGLAANGVDIDTFQVPWSSGLLEPGNTSAWVELGNSSSNPLDGELIVLVYIIMSFRSSTTSGGSISYLIEG
;
A
#
# COMPACT_ATOMS: atom_id res chain seq x y z
N MET A 1 6.83 45.43 -85.40
CA MET A 1 7.25 45.29 -83.98
C MET A 1 8.77 45.21 -83.74
N ARG A 2 9.66 45.25 -84.76
CA ARG A 2 11.13 45.29 -84.59
C ARG A 2 11.78 46.69 -84.63
N ARG A 3 10.99 47.76 -84.77
CA ARG A 3 11.50 49.14 -84.94
C ARG A 3 11.36 50.02 -83.69
N LEU A 4 10.62 49.58 -82.68
CA LEU A 4 10.43 50.30 -81.41
C LEU A 4 11.49 49.98 -80.34
N ILE A 5 12.35 48.96 -80.54
CA ILE A 5 13.32 48.49 -79.53
C ILE A 5 14.69 49.20 -79.66
N ARG A 6 14.90 50.10 -80.63
CA ARG A 6 16.24 50.65 -80.94
C ARG A 6 16.58 52.01 -80.32
N GLU A 7 15.65 52.68 -79.64
CA GLU A 7 15.88 54.05 -79.11
C GLU A 7 15.87 54.17 -77.58
N GLU A 8 15.62 53.10 -76.81
CA GLU A 8 15.56 53.16 -75.32
C GLU A 8 16.85 52.72 -74.60
N LYS A 9 18.04 52.99 -75.15
CA LYS A 9 19.30 52.56 -74.52
C LYS A 9 19.76 53.40 -73.31
N GLY A 10 18.97 54.38 -72.86
CA GLY A 10 19.28 55.24 -71.70
C GLY A 10 18.22 55.29 -70.58
N GLN A 11 16.96 54.92 -70.86
CA GLN A 11 15.86 55.07 -69.88
C GLN A 11 15.79 53.93 -68.87
N ALA A 12 16.29 52.73 -69.22
CA ALA A 12 16.33 51.58 -68.32
C ALA A 12 17.16 51.88 -67.05
N LEU A 13 18.28 52.60 -67.16
CA LEU A 13 19.10 52.96 -66.01
C LEU A 13 18.37 53.91 -65.06
N VAL A 14 17.64 54.90 -65.58
CA VAL A 14 16.88 55.85 -64.77
C VAL A 14 15.71 55.16 -64.07
N LEU A 15 15.00 54.25 -64.76
CA LEU A 15 13.93 53.45 -64.15
C LEU A 15 14.46 52.52 -63.06
N VAL A 16 15.62 51.88 -63.27
CA VAL A 16 16.27 51.05 -62.24
C VAL A 16 16.69 51.89 -61.04
N LEU A 17 17.21 53.10 -61.24
CA LEU A 17 17.57 54.01 -60.14
C LEU A 17 16.34 54.52 -59.37
N ILE A 18 15.24 54.81 -60.05
CA ILE A 18 13.97 55.18 -59.40
C ILE A 18 13.42 54.00 -58.61
N LEU A 19 13.43 52.78 -59.17
CA LEU A 19 13.00 51.57 -58.47
C LEU A 19 13.89 51.25 -57.27
N LEU A 20 15.20 51.45 -57.36
CA LEU A 20 16.13 51.30 -56.23
C LEU A 20 15.89 52.36 -55.16
N LEU A 21 15.62 53.62 -55.54
CA LEU A 21 15.32 54.70 -54.62
C LEU A 21 13.98 54.44 -53.89
N VAL A 22 12.94 54.09 -54.64
CA VAL A 22 11.62 53.75 -54.08
C VAL A 22 11.71 52.50 -53.22
N GLY A 23 12.43 51.47 -53.67
CA GLY A 23 12.71 50.27 -52.88
C GLY A 23 13.43 50.59 -51.58
N GLY A 24 14.48 51.41 -51.62
CA GLY A 24 15.20 51.85 -50.42
C GLY A 24 14.35 52.66 -49.45
N LEU A 25 13.50 53.54 -49.97
CA LEU A 25 12.57 54.35 -49.16
C LEU A 25 11.43 53.52 -48.53
N ILE A 26 11.05 52.39 -49.13
CA ILE A 26 9.99 51.50 -48.63
C ILE A 26 10.56 50.43 -47.68
N ILE A 27 11.72 49.84 -48.00
CA ILE A 27 12.29 48.73 -47.24
C ILE A 27 12.69 49.15 -45.82
N ALA A 28 13.31 50.33 -45.65
CA ALA A 28 13.77 50.74 -44.32
C ALA A 28 12.63 50.94 -43.30
N PRO A 29 11.54 51.68 -43.61
CA PRO A 29 10.38 51.75 -42.72
C PRO A 29 9.69 50.41 -42.48
N LEU A 30 9.64 49.51 -43.48
CA LEU A 30 9.07 48.17 -43.30
C LEU A 30 9.91 47.33 -42.33
N LEU A 31 11.24 47.36 -42.45
CA LEU A 31 12.12 46.65 -41.51
C LEU A 31 12.03 47.22 -40.09
N ASP A 32 11.85 48.53 -39.95
CA ASP A 32 11.64 49.18 -38.64
C ASP A 32 10.28 48.80 -38.01
N LEU A 33 9.22 48.73 -38.82
CA LEU A 33 7.91 48.21 -38.41
C LEU A 33 7.98 46.72 -38.02
N MET A 34 8.68 45.89 -38.79
CA MET A 34 8.91 44.48 -38.44
C MET A 34 9.72 44.35 -37.15
N GLY A 35 10.75 45.18 -36.96
CA GLY A 35 11.55 45.21 -35.74
C GLY A 35 10.75 45.63 -34.51
N THR A 36 9.85 46.60 -34.67
CA THR A 36 8.90 47.00 -33.61
C THR A 36 7.91 45.88 -33.31
N GLY A 37 7.35 45.24 -34.36
CA GLY A 37 6.46 44.09 -34.20
C GLY A 37 7.11 42.93 -33.45
N LEU A 38 8.37 42.60 -33.74
CA LEU A 38 9.13 41.58 -33.02
C LEU A 38 9.42 41.99 -31.57
N LYS A 39 9.77 43.25 -31.31
CA LYS A 39 10.00 43.75 -29.94
C LYS A 39 8.73 43.73 -29.09
N VAL A 40 7.58 44.09 -29.67
CA VAL A 40 6.29 44.00 -28.96
C VAL A 40 5.88 42.54 -28.78
N GLY A 41 6.01 41.70 -29.83
CA GLY A 41 5.74 40.27 -29.78
C GLY A 41 6.51 39.57 -28.65
N LYS A 42 7.83 39.68 -28.67
CA LYS A 42 8.70 39.04 -27.69
C LYS A 42 8.73 39.73 -26.33
N GLY A 43 8.82 41.05 -26.30
CA GLY A 43 8.99 41.79 -25.06
C GLY A 43 7.71 41.92 -24.23
N VAL A 44 6.54 41.99 -24.87
CA VAL A 44 5.27 42.25 -24.17
C VAL A 44 4.41 40.99 -24.13
N TYR A 45 4.15 40.36 -25.28
CA TYR A 45 3.24 39.21 -25.32
C TYR A 45 3.88 37.93 -24.78
N GLU A 46 5.07 37.54 -25.25
CA GLU A 46 5.75 36.34 -24.73
C GLU A 46 6.05 36.48 -23.23
N ASN A 47 6.56 37.63 -22.79
CA ASN A 47 6.84 37.85 -21.37
C ASN A 47 5.57 37.79 -20.50
N LYS A 48 4.45 38.38 -20.95
CA LYS A 48 3.19 38.32 -20.19
C LYS A 48 2.61 36.91 -20.18
N MET A 49 2.75 36.18 -21.28
CA MET A 49 2.34 34.79 -21.38
C MET A 49 3.16 33.89 -20.42
N TYR A 50 4.48 34.11 -20.32
CA TYR A 50 5.32 33.41 -19.34
C TYR A 50 4.96 33.74 -17.90
N GLU A 51 4.63 35.00 -17.59
CA GLU A 51 4.12 35.38 -16.26
C GLU A 51 2.80 34.65 -15.93
N ILE A 52 1.88 34.54 -16.88
CA ILE A 52 0.61 33.84 -16.65
C ILE A 52 0.87 32.35 -16.40
N TYR A 53 1.65 31.68 -17.25
CA TYR A 53 1.95 30.26 -17.08
C TYR A 53 2.75 29.96 -15.80
N ALA A 54 3.64 30.86 -15.40
CA ALA A 54 4.39 30.69 -14.15
C ALA A 54 3.48 30.87 -12.92
N ALA A 55 2.56 31.84 -12.94
CA ALA A 55 1.58 31.99 -11.86
C ALA A 55 0.63 30.78 -11.80
N ASP A 56 0.16 30.29 -12.94
CA ASP A 56 -0.69 29.09 -13.04
C ASP A 56 0.01 27.85 -12.46
N ALA A 57 1.29 27.64 -12.78
CA ALA A 57 2.08 26.54 -12.21
C ALA A 57 2.19 26.63 -10.68
N GLY A 58 2.26 27.84 -10.10
CA GLY A 58 2.23 28.00 -8.65
C GLY A 58 0.88 27.60 -8.03
N VAL A 59 -0.23 27.79 -8.73
CA VAL A 59 -1.54 27.31 -8.30
C VAL A 59 -1.58 25.78 -8.36
N GLU A 60 -1.15 25.17 -9.47
CA GLU A 60 -1.10 23.71 -9.62
C GLU A 60 -0.21 23.05 -8.57
N HIS A 61 0.92 23.67 -8.21
CA HIS A 61 1.76 23.15 -7.14
C HIS A 61 1.08 23.25 -5.76
N ALA A 62 0.42 24.37 -5.44
CA ALA A 62 -0.36 24.46 -4.20
C ALA A 62 -1.50 23.44 -4.16
N LEU A 63 -2.19 23.21 -5.27
CA LEU A 63 -3.20 22.15 -5.38
C LEU A 63 -2.60 20.76 -5.15
N SER A 64 -1.36 20.52 -5.62
CA SER A 64 -0.64 19.29 -5.34
C SER A 64 -0.38 19.12 -3.83
N LEU A 65 0.15 20.15 -3.16
CA LEU A 65 0.39 20.09 -1.71
C LEU A 65 -0.90 19.78 -0.93
N LEU A 66 -2.02 20.39 -1.33
CA LEU A 66 -3.33 20.12 -0.74
C LEU A 66 -3.84 18.70 -1.01
N LYS A 67 -3.58 18.17 -2.22
CA LYS A 67 -4.04 16.83 -2.61
C LYS A 67 -3.32 15.72 -1.86
N TYR A 68 -2.03 15.90 -1.56
CA TYR A 68 -1.17 14.90 -0.91
C TYR A 68 -0.97 15.14 0.59
N ASP A 69 -1.66 16.13 1.18
CA ASP A 69 -1.55 16.52 2.59
C ASP A 69 -0.14 16.96 3.03
N ASP A 70 0.66 17.46 2.08
CA ASP A 70 2.06 17.88 2.30
C ASP A 70 2.18 19.29 2.90
N LEU A 71 1.07 19.92 3.30
CA LEU A 71 1.10 21.28 3.86
C LEU A 71 1.89 21.35 5.16
N VAL A 72 1.81 20.33 6.02
CA VAL A 72 2.56 20.27 7.29
C VAL A 72 4.07 20.16 7.04
N ASP A 73 4.46 19.44 5.99
CA ASP A 73 5.87 19.31 5.59
C ASP A 73 6.42 20.63 5.04
N CYS A 74 5.62 21.35 4.26
CA CYS A 74 5.97 22.67 3.76
C CYS A 74 5.98 23.73 4.87
N PHE A 75 5.03 23.63 5.80
CA PHE A 75 4.79 24.59 6.87
C PHE A 75 4.62 23.85 8.20
N PRO A 76 5.70 23.66 8.97
CA PRO A 76 5.64 22.93 10.25
C PRO A 76 4.72 23.56 11.31
N ASP A 77 4.31 24.81 11.11
CA ASP A 77 3.35 25.54 11.94
C ASP A 77 1.96 25.65 11.32
N TYR A 78 1.69 24.95 10.21
CA TYR A 78 0.36 24.84 9.62
C TYR A 78 -0.60 24.13 10.57
N ASP A 79 -1.80 24.68 10.66
CA ASP A 79 -2.92 24.11 11.38
C ASP A 79 -4.18 24.30 10.53
N GLU A 80 -4.86 23.20 10.25
CA GLU A 80 -6.07 23.15 9.44
C GLU A 80 -7.23 24.02 9.97
N TYR A 81 -7.23 24.35 11.27
CA TYR A 81 -8.23 25.20 11.88
C TYR A 81 -7.74 26.64 12.13
N ASP A 82 -6.56 27.00 11.64
CA ASP A 82 -6.08 28.39 11.62
C ASP A 82 -6.61 29.12 10.38
N TYR A 83 -7.64 29.94 10.56
CA TYR A 83 -8.25 30.76 9.51
C TYR A 83 -7.68 32.19 9.43
N PHE A 84 -6.54 32.47 10.07
CA PHE A 84 -5.92 33.80 10.12
C PHE A 84 -4.52 33.85 9.53
N THR A 85 -3.79 32.74 9.62
CA THR A 85 -2.43 32.66 9.09
C THR A 85 -2.46 32.49 7.57
N GLN A 86 -1.56 33.20 6.91
CA GLN A 86 -1.26 33.03 5.49
C GLN A 86 0.09 32.34 5.40
N TRP A 87 0.16 31.24 4.66
CA TRP A 87 1.38 30.47 4.47
C TRP A 87 1.97 30.77 3.11
N ASP A 88 3.12 31.42 3.12
CA ASP A 88 3.81 31.91 1.95
C ASP A 88 5.05 31.07 1.66
N TYR A 89 5.26 30.71 0.39
CA TYR A 89 6.48 30.07 -0.09
C TYR A 89 6.84 30.53 -1.49
N ASN A 90 8.12 30.41 -1.84
CA ASN A 90 8.53 30.53 -3.24
C ASN A 90 8.69 29.13 -3.80
N LEU A 91 8.15 28.91 -5.00
CA LEU A 91 8.20 27.61 -5.66
C LEU A 91 9.66 27.10 -5.84
N GLU A 92 10.58 28.02 -6.11
CA GLU A 92 12.01 27.73 -6.25
C GLU A 92 12.75 27.28 -4.97
N ASP A 93 12.16 27.53 -3.80
CA ASP A 93 12.76 27.17 -2.51
C ASP A 93 12.28 25.78 -2.00
N HIS A 94 11.14 25.29 -2.52
CA HIS A 94 10.46 24.09 -2.03
C HIS A 94 10.82 22.82 -2.81
N ASP A 95 11.07 22.90 -4.12
CA ASP A 95 11.38 21.72 -4.93
C ASP A 95 12.85 21.28 -4.69
N VAL A 96 13.01 20.18 -3.95
CA VAL A 96 14.28 19.67 -3.41
C VAL A 96 15.18 19.13 -4.52
N GLY A 97 15.71 20.00 -5.37
CA GLY A 97 16.65 19.60 -6.44
C GLY A 97 16.71 20.52 -7.64
N VAL A 98 15.75 21.43 -7.81
CA VAL A 98 15.67 22.33 -8.95
C VAL A 98 15.26 23.70 -8.44
N GLY A 99 16.22 24.48 -7.95
CA GLY A 99 16.07 25.93 -7.75
C GLY A 99 15.93 26.69 -9.08
N GLU A 100 15.14 26.13 -10.01
CA GLU A 100 14.90 26.64 -11.34
C GLU A 100 13.63 27.49 -11.34
N LEU A 101 13.77 28.69 -11.91
CA LEU A 101 12.66 29.61 -12.11
C LEU A 101 11.69 29.04 -13.15
N VAL A 102 10.38 29.01 -12.86
CA VAL A 102 9.37 28.61 -13.84
C VAL A 102 9.28 29.66 -14.94
N ASN A 103 9.65 29.29 -16.17
CA ASN A 103 9.73 30.22 -17.31
C ASN A 103 10.58 31.48 -17.03
N GLU A 104 11.69 31.33 -16.31
CA GLU A 104 12.57 32.45 -15.89
C GLU A 104 11.87 33.46 -14.95
N LYS A 105 10.77 33.07 -14.29
CA LYS A 105 10.05 33.86 -13.29
C LYS A 105 10.14 33.19 -11.91
N SER A 106 10.32 34.03 -10.89
CA SER A 106 10.11 33.65 -9.50
C SER A 106 8.60 33.60 -9.26
N VAL A 107 8.14 32.54 -8.61
CA VAL A 107 6.72 32.29 -8.35
C VAL A 107 6.52 32.27 -6.84
N HIS A 108 5.78 33.27 -6.35
CA HIS A 108 5.42 33.38 -4.95
C HIS A 108 3.99 32.89 -4.77
N VAL A 109 3.80 31.95 -3.85
CA VAL A 109 2.51 31.30 -3.60
C VAL A 109 2.12 31.52 -2.15
N THR A 110 0.90 31.99 -1.95
CA THR A 110 0.26 32.14 -0.63
C THR A 110 -0.93 31.19 -0.56
N ILE A 111 -1.02 30.42 0.52
CA ILE A 111 -2.16 29.56 0.84
C ILE A 111 -2.79 30.08 2.14
N GLU A 112 -4.11 30.16 2.22
CA GLU A 112 -4.84 30.46 3.46
C GLU A 112 -6.12 29.63 3.59
N ASN A 113 -6.45 29.24 4.82
CA ASN A 113 -7.71 28.57 5.14
C ASN A 113 -8.84 29.61 5.19
N VAL A 114 -9.91 29.39 4.44
CA VAL A 114 -10.98 30.36 4.26
C VAL A 114 -12.13 30.05 5.22
N TRP A 115 -12.37 30.95 6.18
CA TRP A 115 -13.58 30.89 7.00
C TRP A 115 -14.85 31.16 6.19
N ILE A 116 -15.63 30.13 5.88
CA ILE A 116 -16.84 30.24 5.05
C ILE A 116 -18.10 30.73 5.80
N PRO A 117 -18.35 30.35 7.07
CA PRO A 117 -19.57 30.77 7.75
C PRO A 117 -19.78 32.28 7.74
N LYS A 118 -20.88 32.71 7.13
CA LYS A 118 -21.23 34.13 7.01
C LYS A 118 -22.01 34.58 8.25
N ASP A 119 -21.72 35.81 8.70
CA ASP A 119 -22.33 36.45 9.86
C ASP A 119 -22.04 35.75 11.21
N ILE A 120 -21.16 34.73 11.18
CA ILE A 120 -20.60 34.06 12.36
C ILE A 120 -19.14 34.47 12.51
N PRO A 121 -18.70 34.90 13.71
CA PRO A 121 -17.30 35.22 13.94
C PRO A 121 -16.42 33.96 13.78
N THR A 122 -15.20 34.15 13.27
CA THR A 122 -14.18 33.10 13.31
C THR A 122 -13.92 32.67 14.77
N PRO A 123 -13.76 31.36 15.06
CA PRO A 123 -13.44 30.88 16.41
C PRO A 123 -12.06 31.37 16.86
N ASP A 124 -12.06 32.40 17.72
CA ASP A 124 -10.93 33.02 18.45
C ASP A 124 -9.79 33.73 17.71
N THR A 125 -9.05 34.54 18.50
CA THR A 125 -8.06 35.56 18.10
C THR A 125 -6.63 35.33 18.64
N ALA A 126 -6.36 34.21 19.35
CA ALA A 126 -5.05 33.58 19.66
C ALA A 126 -5.10 32.66 20.92
N PRO A 127 -4.37 31.52 20.95
CA PRO A 127 -3.69 30.90 19.82
C PRO A 127 -4.73 30.47 18.77
N PRO A 128 -4.43 30.60 17.47
CA PRO A 128 -5.33 30.15 16.41
C PRO A 128 -5.66 28.66 16.58
N ALA A 129 -6.73 28.20 15.92
CA ALA A 129 -7.15 26.80 15.85
C ALA A 129 -7.76 26.15 17.10
N VAL A 130 -7.41 26.53 18.34
CA VAL A 130 -7.86 25.76 19.54
C VAL A 130 -9.37 25.67 19.66
N THR A 131 -10.07 26.79 19.54
CA THR A 131 -11.53 26.84 19.70
C THR A 131 -12.23 26.17 18.52
N ALA A 132 -11.72 26.37 17.31
CA ALA A 132 -12.25 25.71 16.13
C ALA A 132 -12.10 24.18 16.22
N ARG A 133 -10.91 23.70 16.57
CA ARG A 133 -10.61 22.29 16.83
C ARG A 133 -11.51 21.73 17.93
N GLN A 134 -11.68 22.43 19.04
CA GLN A 134 -12.56 22.00 20.12
C GLN A 134 -14.01 21.84 19.67
N ILE A 135 -14.54 22.76 18.84
CA ILE A 135 -15.91 22.65 18.29
C ILE A 135 -16.04 21.39 17.42
N VAL A 136 -15.05 21.12 16.58
CA VAL A 136 -15.07 19.99 15.64
C VAL A 136 -14.88 18.66 16.37
N GLU A 137 -13.89 18.58 17.28
CA GLU A 137 -13.55 17.38 18.04
C GLU A 137 -14.59 17.01 19.12
N GLU A 138 -15.27 17.99 19.74
CA GLU A 138 -16.33 17.69 20.71
C GLU A 138 -17.51 16.96 20.08
N GLY A 139 -17.75 17.14 18.77
CA GLY A 139 -18.75 16.40 18.00
C GLY A 139 -20.19 16.53 18.49
N LYS A 140 -20.48 17.41 19.45
CA LYS A 140 -21.80 17.53 20.08
C LYS A 140 -22.88 17.98 19.11
N LEU A 141 -22.55 18.91 18.24
CA LEU A 141 -23.42 19.38 17.16
C LEU A 141 -22.61 19.33 15.87
N ILE A 142 -23.13 18.58 14.91
CA ILE A 142 -22.52 18.39 13.60
C ILE A 142 -23.53 18.83 12.56
N ILE A 143 -23.07 19.62 11.59
CA ILE A 143 -23.81 19.93 10.36
C ILE A 143 -23.01 19.43 9.18
N THR A 144 -23.67 18.72 8.28
CA THR A 144 -23.10 18.27 7.00
C THR A 144 -24.08 18.55 5.87
N GLY A 145 -23.59 18.60 4.65
CA GLY A 145 -24.43 18.74 3.47
C GLY A 145 -23.96 17.92 2.28
N GLY A 146 -24.88 17.55 1.40
CA GLY A 146 -24.55 16.88 0.15
C GLY A 146 -25.69 16.86 -0.86
N PRO A 147 -25.42 16.56 -2.13
CA PRO A 147 -26.48 16.34 -3.11
C PRO A 147 -27.40 15.21 -2.66
N SER A 148 -28.71 15.42 -2.84
CA SER A 148 -29.73 14.42 -2.56
C SER A 148 -29.60 13.25 -3.52
N VAL A 149 -29.79 12.07 -2.96
CA VAL A 149 -29.65 10.80 -3.67
C VAL A 149 -30.97 10.35 -4.31
N THR A 150 -32.08 10.94 -3.86
CA THR A 150 -33.42 10.61 -4.33
C THR A 150 -33.94 11.57 -5.38
N GLU A 151 -33.38 12.79 -5.46
CA GLU A 151 -33.85 13.86 -6.32
C GLU A 151 -32.70 14.61 -6.98
N GLU A 152 -32.71 14.70 -8.32
CA GLU A 152 -31.73 15.49 -9.07
C GLU A 152 -31.82 16.97 -8.72
N SER A 153 -30.67 17.64 -8.64
CA SER A 153 -30.56 19.09 -8.35
C SER A 153 -31.17 19.51 -7.02
N THR A 154 -31.29 18.56 -6.09
CA THR A 154 -31.69 18.80 -4.71
C THR A 154 -30.45 18.64 -3.83
N TYR A 155 -30.26 19.52 -2.86
CA TYR A 155 -29.21 19.43 -1.84
C TYR A 155 -29.86 19.18 -0.48
N GLU A 156 -29.27 18.29 0.31
CA GLU A 156 -29.74 17.93 1.65
C GLU A 156 -28.74 18.45 2.70
N ILE A 157 -29.25 19.17 3.70
CA ILE A 157 -28.49 19.57 4.89
C ILE A 157 -28.92 18.66 6.04
N LYS A 158 -27.95 18.07 6.73
CA LYS A 158 -28.14 17.18 7.88
C LYS A 158 -27.54 17.78 9.13
N LEU A 159 -28.24 17.61 10.24
CA LEU A 159 -27.84 18.03 11.57
C LEU A 159 -27.82 16.79 12.46
N SER A 160 -26.73 16.57 13.17
CA SER A 160 -26.60 15.55 14.21
C SER A 160 -26.30 16.23 15.54
N TYR A 161 -27.09 15.94 16.57
CA TYR A 161 -26.91 16.55 17.90
C TYR A 161 -26.86 15.48 19.00
N GLU A 162 -25.71 15.32 19.61
CA GLU A 162 -25.48 14.45 20.77
C GLU A 162 -25.85 15.17 22.07
N TRP A 163 -26.78 14.60 22.84
CA TRP A 163 -27.25 15.18 24.10
C TRP A 163 -27.20 14.16 25.25
N THR A 164 -26.95 14.62 26.49
CA THR A 164 -26.99 13.74 27.66
C THR A 164 -28.34 13.75 28.34
N CYS A 165 -28.77 12.60 28.88
CA CYS A 165 -30.09 12.48 29.49
C CYS A 165 -30.17 13.32 30.78
N GLY A 166 -30.90 14.44 30.72
CA GLY A 166 -31.03 15.40 31.82
C GLY A 166 -30.76 16.84 31.42
N ASP A 167 -30.13 17.05 30.26
CA ASP A 167 -30.11 18.34 29.59
C ASP A 167 -31.46 18.51 28.90
N ASP A 168 -32.29 19.42 29.42
CA ASP A 168 -33.55 19.74 28.75
C ASP A 168 -33.23 20.12 27.28
N LEU A 169 -34.01 19.58 26.33
CA LEU A 169 -33.98 19.74 24.85
C LEU A 169 -34.06 21.22 24.38
N LEU A 170 -33.21 22.09 24.92
CA LEU A 170 -33.26 23.55 24.87
C LEU A 170 -32.32 24.12 23.80
N LEU A 171 -32.00 23.35 22.75
CA LEU A 171 -31.23 23.87 21.63
C LEU A 171 -32.18 24.59 20.67
N ASP A 172 -32.08 25.90 20.63
CA ASP A 172 -32.80 26.77 19.71
C ASP A 172 -31.87 27.16 18.55
N VAL A 173 -32.29 26.90 17.32
CA VAL A 173 -31.61 27.27 16.08
C VAL A 173 -31.87 28.76 15.80
N ASN A 174 -30.80 29.53 15.68
CA ASN A 174 -30.86 30.95 15.32
C ASN A 174 -30.67 31.13 13.81
N THR A 175 -29.68 30.46 13.24
CA THR A 175 -29.33 30.62 11.84
C THR A 175 -28.85 29.30 11.26
N ILE A 176 -29.29 28.96 10.06
CA ILE A 176 -28.64 27.93 9.23
C ILE A 176 -28.18 28.63 7.96
N GLY A 177 -26.99 28.32 7.49
CA GLY A 177 -26.51 28.82 6.21
C GLY A 177 -25.77 27.76 5.42
N ILE A 178 -25.64 28.04 4.13
CA ILE A 178 -24.83 27.26 3.20
C ILE A 178 -24.14 28.19 2.23
N TRP A 179 -22.89 27.87 1.91
CA TRP A 179 -22.14 28.49 0.84
C TRP A 179 -22.13 27.56 -0.37
N LEU A 180 -22.69 28.03 -1.48
CA LEU A 180 -22.67 27.35 -2.76
C LEU A 180 -21.46 27.83 -3.58
N PRO A 181 -20.64 26.91 -4.11
CA PRO A 181 -19.46 27.26 -4.90
C PRO A 181 -19.83 27.98 -6.21
N PRO A 182 -18.87 28.66 -6.85
CA PRO A 182 -19.09 29.36 -8.11
C PRO A 182 -19.74 28.45 -9.15
N GLY A 183 -20.77 28.96 -9.84
CA GLY A 183 -21.53 28.21 -10.85
C GLY A 183 -22.79 27.53 -10.32
N PHE A 184 -22.98 27.48 -9.00
CA PHE A 184 -24.22 26.99 -8.38
C PHE A 184 -25.03 28.12 -7.77
N GLU A 185 -26.36 28.05 -7.92
CA GLU A 185 -27.29 29.04 -7.37
C GLU A 185 -28.47 28.36 -6.68
N TYR A 186 -28.93 28.94 -5.58
CA TYR A 186 -30.15 28.52 -4.88
C TYR A 186 -31.39 28.76 -5.73
N ASN A 187 -32.29 27.77 -5.80
CA ASN A 187 -33.47 27.79 -6.66
C ASN A 187 -34.81 27.62 -5.90
N GLY A 188 -34.80 27.78 -4.57
CA GLY A 188 -36.02 27.61 -3.77
C GLY A 188 -36.39 26.15 -3.53
N ASN A 189 -37.70 25.89 -3.37
CA ASN A 189 -38.25 24.57 -3.07
C ASN A 189 -37.58 23.95 -1.84
N CYS A 190 -37.38 24.77 -0.81
CA CYS A 190 -36.86 24.26 0.45
C CYS A 190 -37.97 23.47 1.15
N SER A 191 -37.65 22.27 1.67
CA SER A 191 -38.63 21.43 2.36
C SER A 191 -39.15 22.07 3.66
N LEU A 192 -38.49 23.12 4.15
CA LEU A 192 -38.96 23.92 5.28
C LEU A 192 -40.06 24.92 4.90
N GLU A 193 -40.32 25.20 3.61
CA GLU A 193 -41.29 26.23 3.17
C GLU A 193 -42.72 25.99 3.68
N ASP A 194 -43.06 24.74 4.01
CA ASP A 194 -44.36 24.34 4.56
C ASP A 194 -44.45 24.49 6.10
N GLU A 195 -43.34 24.82 6.78
CA GLU A 195 -43.28 24.96 8.23
C GLU A 195 -43.65 26.37 8.70
N ASP A 196 -44.40 26.48 9.81
CA ASP A 196 -44.89 27.77 10.34
C ASP A 196 -43.77 28.74 10.76
N TYR A 197 -42.54 28.23 10.92
CA TYR A 197 -41.37 29.00 11.35
C TYR A 197 -40.38 29.31 10.22
N TYR A 198 -40.70 28.96 8.97
CA TYR A 198 -39.82 29.18 7.81
C TYR A 198 -39.50 30.66 7.56
N PRO A 199 -38.22 31.05 7.58
CA PRO A 199 -37.80 32.36 7.10
C PRO A 199 -37.45 32.31 5.60
N GLU A 200 -37.77 33.37 4.86
CA GLU A 200 -37.25 33.54 3.50
C GLU A 200 -35.71 33.70 3.57
N PRO A 201 -34.91 32.90 2.85
CA PRO A 201 -33.45 32.96 2.94
C PRO A 201 -32.89 34.25 2.35
N GLN A 202 -31.82 34.75 2.95
CA GLN A 202 -31.00 35.83 2.39
C GLN A 202 -29.94 35.21 1.49
N ILE A 203 -29.90 35.64 0.22
CA ILE A 203 -28.96 35.15 -0.78
C ILE A 203 -28.03 36.29 -1.18
N ASP A 204 -26.74 36.14 -0.89
CA ASP A 204 -25.73 37.17 -1.17
C ASP A 204 -24.50 36.56 -1.85
N ALA A 205 -23.92 37.28 -2.82
CA ALA A 205 -22.63 36.93 -3.37
C ALA A 205 -21.57 36.98 -2.25
N TYR A 206 -20.84 35.88 -2.05
CA TYR A 206 -19.93 35.72 -0.93
C TYR A 206 -18.75 34.82 -1.31
N LYS A 207 -17.52 35.34 -1.15
CA LYS A 207 -16.25 34.62 -1.39
C LYS A 207 -16.22 33.80 -2.70
N GLY A 208 -16.62 34.43 -3.80
CA GLY A 208 -16.65 33.81 -5.14
C GLY A 208 -17.91 32.99 -5.46
N GLY A 209 -18.64 32.54 -4.44
CA GLY A 209 -19.89 31.81 -4.56
C GLY A 209 -21.10 32.61 -4.06
N TYR A 210 -22.11 31.91 -3.55
CA TYR A 210 -23.30 32.48 -2.92
C TYR A 210 -23.51 31.92 -1.52
N ALA A 211 -23.70 32.81 -0.54
CA ALA A 211 -24.18 32.42 0.78
C ALA A 211 -25.71 32.50 0.81
N VAL A 212 -26.35 31.41 1.21
CA VAL A 212 -27.79 31.30 1.45
C VAL A 212 -27.99 31.15 2.95
N VAL A 213 -28.70 32.10 3.58
CA VAL A 213 -28.78 32.18 5.04
C VAL A 213 -30.24 32.27 5.49
N TRP A 214 -30.69 31.26 6.24
CA TRP A 214 -32.00 31.22 6.89
C TRP A 214 -31.86 31.72 8.33
N ASN A 215 -32.47 32.88 8.63
CA ASN A 215 -32.47 33.47 9.96
C ASN A 215 -33.76 33.15 10.70
N PHE A 216 -33.68 32.24 11.67
CA PHE A 216 -34.79 31.80 12.50
C PHE A 216 -34.95 32.69 13.73
N ALA A 217 -36.19 32.88 14.19
CA ALA A 217 -36.48 33.61 15.42
C ALA A 217 -36.31 32.71 16.67
N SER A 218 -35.17 32.00 16.76
CA SER A 218 -34.84 30.99 17.78
C SER A 218 -35.88 29.84 17.83
N VAL A 219 -35.75 28.91 16.89
CA VAL A 219 -36.67 27.76 16.73
C VAL A 219 -36.06 26.51 17.34
N ARG A 220 -36.82 25.75 18.11
CA ARG A 220 -36.34 24.48 18.71
C ARG A 220 -35.81 23.52 17.63
N LEU A 221 -34.63 22.94 17.85
CA LEU A 221 -34.07 21.93 16.93
C LEU A 221 -35.04 20.75 16.74
N THR A 222 -35.78 20.35 17.78
CA THR A 222 -36.81 19.29 17.69
C THR A 222 -37.97 19.63 16.75
N SER A 223 -38.15 20.89 16.39
CA SER A 223 -39.18 21.30 15.42
C SER A 223 -38.74 21.12 13.97
N PHE A 224 -37.45 20.89 13.71
CA PHE A 224 -36.96 20.57 12.38
C PHE A 224 -37.36 19.14 11.96
N PRO A 225 -37.59 18.91 10.66
CA PRO A 225 -37.87 17.57 10.13
C PRO A 225 -36.71 16.60 10.37
N GLY A 226 -37.03 15.34 10.66
CA GLY A 226 -36.09 14.28 11.00
C GLY A 226 -36.53 13.47 12.23
N ASP A 227 -35.67 12.56 12.69
CA ASP A 227 -35.95 11.69 13.84
C ASP A 227 -35.61 12.41 15.17
N ASP A 228 -36.39 12.10 16.21
CA ASP A 228 -36.19 12.58 17.58
C ASP A 228 -35.78 11.43 18.53
N LEU A 229 -35.59 10.21 18.01
CA LEU A 229 -35.38 9.00 18.82
C LEU A 229 -33.94 8.86 19.33
N GLY A 230 -33.67 9.52 20.47
CA GLY A 230 -32.43 9.32 21.23
C GLY A 230 -31.20 10.03 20.66
N PRO A 231 -30.11 10.12 21.43
CA PRO A 231 -28.85 10.69 20.96
C PRO A 231 -28.14 9.71 19.98
N PRO A 232 -27.65 10.19 18.82
CA PRO A 232 -27.75 11.57 18.33
C PRO A 232 -29.13 11.89 17.72
N MET A 233 -29.57 13.14 17.88
CA MET A 233 -30.76 13.68 17.19
C MET A 233 -30.40 13.90 15.73
N LEU A 234 -31.15 13.32 14.80
CA LEU A 234 -30.90 13.49 13.38
C LEU A 234 -31.99 14.33 12.73
N LYS A 235 -31.63 15.53 12.27
CA LYS A 235 -32.50 16.42 11.51
C LYS A 235 -31.99 16.57 10.09
N SER A 236 -32.90 16.65 9.12
CA SER A 236 -32.51 16.99 7.76
C SER A 236 -33.60 17.73 7.02
N PHE A 237 -33.17 18.58 6.09
CA PHE A 237 -34.06 19.29 5.18
C PHE A 237 -33.36 19.49 3.84
N THR A 238 -34.15 19.72 2.79
CA THR A 238 -33.63 19.83 1.43
C THR A 238 -33.98 21.17 0.81
N PHE A 239 -33.27 21.52 -0.27
CA PHE A 239 -33.62 22.62 -1.17
C PHE A 239 -33.12 22.34 -2.60
N GLN A 240 -33.66 23.04 -3.59
CA GLN A 240 -33.19 22.91 -4.97
C GLN A 240 -32.11 23.92 -5.33
N TYR A 241 -31.17 23.49 -6.15
CA TYR A 241 -30.13 24.34 -6.73
C TYR A 241 -30.18 24.29 -8.27
N THR A 242 -29.48 25.23 -8.91
CA THR A 242 -29.12 25.17 -10.32
C THR A 242 -27.60 25.15 -10.46
N GLY A 243 -27.09 24.46 -11.47
CA GLY A 243 -25.65 24.34 -11.73
C GLY A 243 -25.34 23.84 -13.13
N PRO A 244 -24.05 23.66 -13.47
CA PRO A 244 -23.64 23.07 -14.74
C PRO A 244 -24.24 21.65 -14.94
N PRO A 245 -24.61 21.25 -16.17
CA PRO A 245 -25.20 19.92 -16.40
C PRO A 245 -24.29 18.79 -15.94
N GLY A 246 -24.82 17.88 -15.12
CA GLY A 246 -24.10 16.72 -14.61
C GLY A 246 -23.10 17.02 -13.47
N GLN A 247 -23.18 18.20 -12.86
CA GLN A 247 -22.37 18.57 -11.69
C GLN A 247 -23.25 18.84 -10.46
N SER A 248 -22.73 18.51 -9.29
CA SER A 248 -23.30 18.81 -7.97
C SER A 248 -22.39 19.75 -7.18
N PRO A 249 -22.94 20.54 -6.25
CA PRO A 249 -22.15 21.45 -5.41
C PRO A 249 -21.50 20.66 -4.27
N ASP A 250 -20.63 19.70 -4.60
CA ASP A 250 -20.01 18.78 -3.64
C ASP A 250 -19.12 19.51 -2.63
N ASN A 251 -18.62 20.68 -3.02
CA ASN A 251 -17.74 21.52 -2.20
C ASN A 251 -18.52 22.62 -1.45
N ALA A 252 -19.83 22.46 -1.26
CA ALA A 252 -20.63 23.42 -0.50
C ALA A 252 -20.39 23.25 1.00
N VAL A 253 -20.38 24.37 1.74
CA VAL A 253 -20.12 24.37 3.19
C VAL A 253 -21.35 24.86 3.92
N SER A 254 -21.93 24.00 4.76
CA SER A 254 -23.07 24.34 5.60
C SER A 254 -22.63 24.80 6.99
N TRP A 255 -23.43 25.62 7.66
CA TRP A 255 -23.19 26.01 9.06
C TRP A 255 -24.49 26.26 9.82
N ILE A 256 -24.41 26.16 11.14
CA ILE A 256 -25.54 26.41 12.04
C ILE A 256 -25.07 27.22 13.26
N ASP A 257 -25.82 28.26 13.60
CA ASP A 257 -25.73 28.98 14.88
C ASP A 257 -26.97 28.72 15.72
N THR A 258 -26.76 28.51 17.00
CA THR A 258 -27.73 28.04 17.97
C THR A 258 -27.65 28.83 19.26
N SER A 259 -28.64 28.67 20.14
CA SER A 259 -28.63 29.19 21.49
C SER A 259 -29.24 28.15 22.44
N GLY A 260 -28.79 28.10 23.69
CA GLY A 260 -29.18 27.04 24.62
C GLY A 260 -28.21 26.88 25.78
N ALA A 261 -28.59 26.10 26.78
CA ALA A 261 -27.86 25.98 28.05
C ALA A 261 -26.68 25.00 28.04
N ASP A 262 -26.51 24.15 27.00
CA ASP A 262 -25.54 23.04 27.04
C ASP A 262 -24.86 22.67 25.70
N ILE A 263 -24.49 23.66 24.89
CA ILE A 263 -23.88 23.43 23.56
C ILE A 263 -22.34 23.30 23.59
N GLY A 264 -21.73 23.20 24.77
CA GLY A 264 -20.27 23.13 24.91
C GLY A 264 -19.56 24.47 24.67
N ALA A 265 -18.40 24.43 24.02
CA ALA A 265 -17.49 25.57 23.87
C ALA A 265 -17.96 26.66 22.90
N ALA A 266 -18.87 26.38 21.97
CA ALA A 266 -19.39 27.37 21.03
C ALA A 266 -20.87 27.22 20.75
N THR A 267 -21.48 28.33 20.32
CA THR A 267 -22.91 28.37 19.96
C THR A 267 -23.19 27.95 18.53
N TYR A 268 -22.15 27.61 17.76
CA TYR A 268 -22.26 27.31 16.34
C TYR A 268 -21.31 26.18 15.96
N THR A 269 -21.58 25.57 14.82
CA THR A 269 -20.71 24.60 14.15
C THR A 269 -20.83 24.78 12.63
N TRP A 270 -19.90 24.20 11.88
CA TRP A 270 -19.90 24.21 10.43
C TRP A 270 -19.53 22.83 9.90
N ASP A 271 -19.73 22.66 8.60
CA ASP A 271 -19.28 21.51 7.85
C ASP A 271 -17.75 21.55 7.73
N ALA A 272 -17.08 21.06 8.78
CA ALA A 272 -15.63 21.05 8.89
C ALA A 272 -14.96 20.04 7.95
N ASP A 273 -15.75 19.18 7.31
CA ASP A 273 -15.30 18.15 6.38
C ASP A 273 -14.96 18.77 5.02
N VAL A 274 -15.45 19.98 4.76
CA VAL A 274 -15.13 20.74 3.54
C VAL A 274 -14.26 21.94 3.91
N LYS A 275 -12.96 21.81 3.67
CA LYS A 275 -11.99 22.88 3.87
C LYS A 275 -11.83 23.67 2.57
N ILE A 276 -12.06 24.97 2.65
CA ILE A 276 -11.85 25.87 1.51
C ILE A 276 -10.53 26.59 1.69
N TYR A 277 -9.68 26.49 0.69
CA TYR A 277 -8.39 27.17 0.60
C TYR A 277 -8.47 28.27 -0.43
N LYS A 278 -7.82 29.39 -0.13
CA LYS A 278 -7.51 30.40 -1.12
C LYS A 278 -6.03 30.31 -1.45
N ILE A 279 -5.75 30.22 -2.73
CA ILE A 279 -4.41 30.16 -3.29
C ILE A 279 -4.18 31.44 -4.08
N LEU A 280 -3.15 32.19 -3.73
CA LEU A 280 -2.69 33.35 -4.49
C LEU A 280 -1.31 33.03 -5.06
N SER A 281 -1.18 33.03 -6.38
CA SER A 281 0.10 32.82 -7.05
C SER A 281 0.50 34.05 -7.86
N VAL A 282 1.70 34.56 -7.58
CA VAL A 282 2.24 35.79 -8.16
C VAL A 282 3.53 35.48 -8.90
N ALA A 283 3.55 35.77 -10.20
CA ALA A 283 4.74 35.67 -11.04
C ALA A 283 4.94 36.96 -11.86
N GLY A 284 6.01 37.70 -11.55
CA GLY A 284 6.29 38.99 -12.19
C GLY A 284 5.19 40.02 -11.91
N GLY A 285 4.44 40.41 -12.94
CA GLY A 285 3.28 41.32 -12.82
C GLY A 285 1.94 40.63 -13.02
N CYS A 286 1.89 39.29 -12.96
CA CYS A 286 0.66 38.51 -13.02
C CYS A 286 0.33 37.95 -11.64
N GLU A 287 -0.95 37.97 -11.30
CA GLU A 287 -1.51 37.45 -10.07
C GLU A 287 -2.69 36.55 -10.48
N VAL A 288 -2.69 35.32 -9.99
CA VAL A 288 -3.78 34.35 -10.18
C VAL A 288 -4.30 33.99 -8.80
N GLU A 289 -5.59 34.23 -8.58
CA GLU A 289 -6.32 33.83 -7.38
C GLU A 289 -7.18 32.61 -7.73
N ALA A 290 -7.04 31.55 -6.94
CA ALA A 290 -7.82 30.33 -7.04
C ALA A 290 -8.41 29.96 -5.69
N TYR A 291 -9.54 29.27 -5.72
CA TYR A 291 -10.14 28.64 -4.54
C TYR A 291 -10.17 27.14 -4.77
N ALA A 292 -9.67 26.41 -3.79
CA ALA A 292 -9.68 24.95 -3.78
C ALA A 292 -10.55 24.48 -2.62
N ALA A 293 -11.21 23.35 -2.79
CA ALA A 293 -11.85 22.66 -1.69
C ALA A 293 -11.12 21.33 -1.49
N GLN A 294 -10.76 21.04 -0.26
CA GLN A 294 -10.38 19.70 0.16
C GLN A 294 -11.57 19.18 0.94
N ILE A 295 -12.17 18.11 0.44
CA ILE A 295 -13.16 17.37 1.21
C ILE A 295 -12.36 16.33 1.97
N GLU A 296 -12.22 16.57 3.26
CA GLU A 296 -11.72 15.58 4.18
C GLU A 296 -12.91 14.87 4.74
N MET A 297 -12.95 13.55 4.57
CA MET A 297 -13.85 12.79 5.39
C MET A 297 -13.41 13.04 6.83
N ARG A 298 -14.30 13.57 7.69
CA ARG A 298 -14.14 13.33 9.13
C ARG A 298 -13.88 11.83 9.28
N LYS A 299 -13.22 11.41 10.35
CA LYS A 299 -13.10 10.01 10.81
C LYS A 299 -14.48 9.31 11.06
N LEU A 300 -15.52 9.67 10.30
CA LEU A 300 -16.93 9.30 10.36
C LEU A 300 -17.47 9.11 8.92
N GLY A 301 -17.00 8.06 8.25
CA GLY A 301 -17.67 7.31 7.16
C GLY A 301 -18.63 8.04 6.22
N ALA A 302 -18.15 8.63 5.12
CA ALA A 302 -18.99 8.83 3.96
C ALA A 302 -19.12 7.51 3.18
N ALA A 303 -20.33 7.14 2.76
CA ALA A 303 -20.55 5.91 2.02
C ALA A 303 -20.38 6.16 0.52
N ILE A 304 -19.55 5.37 -0.15
CA ILE A 304 -19.48 5.33 -1.61
C ILE A 304 -20.69 4.57 -2.15
N SER A 305 -21.34 5.02 -3.23
CA SER A 305 -22.34 4.21 -3.94
C SER A 305 -21.64 3.09 -4.68
N GLY A 306 -21.15 2.07 -3.95
CA GLY A 306 -20.07 1.20 -4.37
C GLY A 306 -19.78 0.11 -3.35
N ASP A 307 -18.81 -0.74 -3.65
CA ASP A 307 -18.30 -1.77 -2.75
C ASP A 307 -16.83 -2.04 -3.09
N TYR A 308 -16.25 -3.06 -2.48
CA TYR A 308 -14.92 -3.55 -2.82
C TYR A 308 -14.94 -5.05 -3.15
N HIS A 309 -13.90 -5.48 -3.85
CA HIS A 309 -13.62 -6.88 -4.09
C HIS A 309 -12.14 -7.17 -3.86
N ALA A 310 -11.85 -8.12 -2.97
CA ALA A 310 -10.49 -8.55 -2.67
C ALA A 310 -10.24 -9.92 -3.31
N ILE A 311 -9.12 -10.06 -4.03
CA ILE A 311 -8.65 -11.32 -4.61
C ILE A 311 -7.16 -11.44 -4.40
N GLY A 312 -6.62 -12.65 -4.42
CA GLY A 312 -5.17 -12.81 -4.33
C GLY A 312 -4.75 -14.25 -4.45
N ASN A 313 -3.47 -14.52 -4.18
CA ASN A 313 -2.97 -15.88 -4.17
C ASN A 313 -1.67 -16.01 -3.37
N THR A 314 -1.40 -17.23 -2.92
CA THR A 314 -0.09 -17.58 -2.37
C THR A 314 0.97 -17.61 -3.47
N LEU A 315 2.20 -17.25 -3.12
CA LEU A 315 3.42 -17.50 -3.88
C LEU A 315 4.22 -18.67 -3.32
N MET A 316 3.79 -19.27 -2.21
CA MET A 316 4.53 -20.32 -1.53
C MET A 316 3.61 -21.45 -1.04
N THR A 317 3.96 -22.70 -1.37
CA THR A 317 3.22 -23.88 -0.90
C THR A 317 4.15 -24.92 -0.28
N CYS A 318 3.58 -25.89 0.42
CA CYS A 318 4.27 -27.11 0.77
C CYS A 318 4.37 -28.10 -0.42
N THR A 319 5.51 -28.76 -0.60
CA THR A 319 5.68 -29.87 -1.57
C THR A 319 5.42 -31.26 -0.99
N SER A 320 5.42 -31.39 0.34
CA SER A 320 5.36 -32.66 1.03
C SER A 320 3.96 -32.94 1.56
N SER A 321 3.36 -34.05 1.14
CA SER A 321 2.14 -34.55 1.79
C SER A 321 2.37 -35.02 3.23
N TYR A 322 3.63 -35.19 3.64
CA TYR A 322 3.99 -35.64 4.99
C TYR A 322 4.20 -34.50 5.98
N CYS A 323 4.29 -33.26 5.50
CA CYS A 323 4.60 -32.13 6.36
C CYS A 323 4.04 -30.82 5.81
N PRO A 324 2.71 -30.62 5.84
CA PRO A 324 2.07 -29.42 5.28
C PRO A 324 2.59 -28.11 5.91
N TYR A 325 3.23 -28.21 7.07
CA TYR A 325 3.77 -27.10 7.88
C TYR A 325 4.92 -26.34 7.21
N TYR A 326 5.66 -26.96 6.29
CA TYR A 326 6.86 -26.34 5.72
C TYR A 326 6.58 -25.86 4.30
N ARG A 327 6.35 -24.55 4.14
CA ARG A 327 6.22 -23.93 2.82
C ARG A 327 7.61 -23.81 2.22
N ASN A 328 8.03 -24.88 1.53
CA ASN A 328 9.36 -25.04 0.96
C ASN A 328 9.41 -24.85 -0.56
N ARG A 329 8.28 -24.50 -1.19
CA ARG A 329 8.20 -24.24 -2.63
C ARG A 329 7.69 -22.85 -2.90
N LEU A 330 8.59 -22.00 -3.37
CA LEU A 330 8.29 -20.67 -3.89
C LEU A 330 8.04 -20.73 -5.39
N TYR A 331 6.89 -20.22 -5.84
CA TYR A 331 6.51 -20.13 -7.24
C TYR A 331 7.11 -18.90 -7.89
N LYS A 332 7.34 -18.97 -9.20
CA LYS A 332 7.78 -17.82 -9.99
C LYS A 332 6.77 -16.66 -9.95
N GLU A 333 5.51 -17.02 -10.05
CA GLU A 333 4.37 -16.13 -10.13
C GLU A 333 3.12 -16.94 -9.74
N SER A 334 2.09 -16.24 -9.28
CA SER A 334 0.76 -16.80 -9.07
C SER A 334 -0.30 -15.82 -9.57
N SER A 335 -1.50 -16.33 -9.83
CA SER A 335 -2.57 -15.56 -10.47
C SER A 335 -3.88 -15.70 -9.71
N ALA A 336 -4.66 -14.62 -9.70
CA ALA A 336 -6.03 -14.59 -9.19
C ALA A 336 -6.95 -13.99 -10.26
N THR A 337 -8.24 -14.31 -10.23
CA THR A 337 -9.18 -13.90 -11.28
C THR A 337 -10.42 -13.28 -10.67
N VAL A 338 -10.74 -12.06 -11.11
CA VAL A 338 -12.07 -11.47 -10.96
C VAL A 338 -12.97 -12.10 -12.02
N THR A 339 -13.99 -12.83 -11.58
CA THR A 339 -14.93 -13.51 -12.47
C THR A 339 -16.11 -12.61 -12.81
N VAL A 340 -16.84 -12.99 -13.86
CA VAL A 340 -18.01 -12.21 -14.31
C VAL A 340 -19.07 -12.23 -13.22
N GLY A 341 -19.42 -11.04 -12.72
CA GLY A 341 -20.42 -10.85 -11.68
C GLY A 341 -19.85 -10.58 -10.29
N ASP A 342 -18.55 -10.76 -10.08
CA ASP A 342 -17.89 -10.36 -8.83
C ASP A 342 -17.90 -8.83 -8.67
N ILE A 343 -17.68 -8.13 -9.78
CA ILE A 343 -17.86 -6.67 -9.90
C ILE A 343 -19.00 -6.40 -10.89
N PRO A 344 -19.96 -5.50 -10.59
CA PRO A 344 -21.03 -5.14 -11.51
C PRO A 344 -20.48 -4.63 -12.85
N SER A 345 -21.10 -5.03 -13.96
CA SER A 345 -20.64 -4.63 -15.31
C SER A 345 -20.66 -3.12 -15.56
N ASN A 346 -21.57 -2.41 -14.89
CA ASN A 346 -21.71 -0.95 -14.94
C ASN A 346 -20.82 -0.22 -13.93
N ALA A 347 -19.99 -0.92 -13.16
CA ALA A 347 -19.17 -0.30 -12.13
C ALA A 347 -18.07 0.59 -12.73
N ILE A 348 -17.71 1.63 -12.00
CA ILE A 348 -16.54 2.48 -12.24
C ILE A 348 -15.50 2.08 -11.20
N ILE A 349 -14.29 1.75 -11.64
CA ILE A 349 -13.19 1.45 -10.72
C ILE A 349 -12.70 2.79 -10.16
N GLU A 350 -12.79 2.95 -8.86
CA GLU A 350 -12.40 4.17 -8.15
C GLU A 350 -10.96 4.07 -7.65
N ALA A 351 -10.57 2.88 -7.20
CA ALA A 351 -9.19 2.57 -6.79
C ALA A 351 -8.91 1.08 -6.94
N ALA A 352 -7.64 0.71 -7.10
CA ALA A 352 -7.19 -0.66 -6.94
C ALA A 352 -5.83 -0.73 -6.26
N TRP A 353 -5.75 -1.43 -5.13
CA TRP A 353 -4.58 -1.48 -4.26
C TRP A 353 -4.00 -2.88 -4.21
N LEU A 354 -2.70 -2.95 -4.52
CA LEU A 354 -1.96 -4.20 -4.52
C LEU A 354 -1.12 -4.30 -3.24
N TYR A 355 -1.38 -5.33 -2.46
CA TYR A 355 -0.59 -5.73 -1.30
C TYR A 355 0.19 -7.01 -1.61
N TRP A 356 1.44 -7.07 -1.18
CA TRP A 356 2.18 -8.33 -1.12
C TRP A 356 3.04 -8.38 0.12
N SER A 357 3.27 -9.60 0.58
CA SER A 357 3.84 -9.85 1.88
C SER A 357 4.56 -11.20 1.89
N GLY A 358 5.57 -11.32 2.74
CA GLY A 358 6.34 -12.54 2.88
C GLY A 358 7.22 -12.54 4.12
N TRP A 359 7.75 -13.72 4.42
CA TRP A 359 8.71 -13.92 5.51
C TRP A 359 10.14 -14.07 4.97
N ILE A 360 11.09 -13.41 5.64
CA ILE A 360 12.51 -13.40 5.33
C ILE A 360 13.30 -13.86 6.55
N GLU A 361 14.11 -14.89 6.36
CA GLU A 361 15.08 -15.35 7.35
C GLU A 361 16.21 -14.31 7.50
N GLY A 362 16.53 -13.90 8.73
CA GLY A 362 17.59 -12.93 8.99
C GLY A 362 18.92 -13.59 9.33
N GLY A 363 19.99 -12.78 9.32
CA GLY A 363 21.38 -13.26 9.33
C GLY A 363 21.88 -13.67 7.95
N GLY A 364 20.97 -13.96 7.04
CA GLY A 364 21.18 -14.01 5.62
C GLY A 364 19.81 -14.07 4.98
N GLY A 365 19.29 -12.94 4.50
CA GLY A 365 18.34 -12.99 3.40
C GLY A 365 18.99 -13.91 2.39
N ALA A 366 18.40 -15.10 2.22
CA ALA A 366 19.18 -16.32 2.06
C ALA A 366 20.34 -16.06 1.10
N GLY A 367 21.56 -16.12 1.67
CA GLY A 367 22.71 -15.38 1.11
C GLY A 367 22.77 -15.64 -0.38
N GLN A 368 22.91 -14.58 -1.19
CA GLN A 368 22.80 -14.66 -2.65
C GLN A 368 23.49 -15.95 -3.10
N GLU A 369 22.72 -16.90 -3.66
CA GLU A 369 23.29 -18.16 -4.14
C GLU A 369 24.30 -17.81 -5.23
N VAL A 370 25.57 -17.87 -4.87
CA VAL A 370 26.66 -17.53 -5.78
C VAL A 370 26.86 -18.70 -6.74
N TRP A 371 26.69 -19.92 -6.23
CA TRP A 371 26.89 -21.15 -6.97
C TRP A 371 26.27 -22.36 -6.24
N SER A 372 25.70 -23.30 -6.99
CA SER A 372 25.22 -24.59 -6.46
C SER A 372 25.52 -25.76 -7.40
N ASP A 373 25.56 -26.97 -6.84
CA ASP A 373 25.67 -28.25 -7.56
C ASP A 373 24.91 -29.36 -6.84
N SER A 374 23.94 -29.95 -7.53
CA SER A 374 23.10 -31.05 -7.04
C SER A 374 23.81 -32.41 -7.05
N CYS A 375 25.13 -32.45 -7.20
CA CYS A 375 26.02 -33.62 -7.19
C CYS A 375 25.69 -34.78 -8.14
N GLY A 376 24.76 -34.59 -9.09
CA GLY A 376 24.28 -35.65 -9.98
C GLY A 376 25.29 -36.06 -11.07
N ASN A 377 26.33 -35.25 -11.31
CA ASN A 377 27.39 -35.51 -12.28
C ASN A 377 28.65 -34.69 -11.95
N PHE A 378 29.80 -35.08 -12.51
CA PHE A 378 31.07 -34.39 -12.28
C PHE A 378 31.35 -33.24 -13.25
N ASN A 379 30.34 -32.61 -13.88
CA ASN A 379 30.61 -31.53 -14.86
C ASN A 379 31.36 -30.35 -14.23
N ASN A 380 31.16 -30.09 -12.95
CA ASN A 380 31.85 -29.03 -12.21
C ASN A 380 33.00 -29.53 -11.34
N TRP A 381 33.47 -30.76 -11.56
CA TRP A 381 34.41 -31.43 -10.66
C TRP A 381 35.41 -32.33 -11.40
N ILE A 382 36.61 -32.46 -10.87
CA ILE A 382 37.61 -33.45 -11.26
C ILE A 382 37.66 -34.53 -10.18
N PRO A 383 37.03 -35.69 -10.41
CA PRO A 383 37.04 -36.79 -9.46
C PRO A 383 38.35 -37.56 -9.49
N GLY A 384 38.91 -37.87 -8.31
CA GLY A 384 39.85 -38.97 -8.15
C GLY A 384 39.16 -40.31 -8.44
N SER A 385 39.94 -41.37 -8.70
CA SER A 385 39.37 -42.66 -9.14
C SER A 385 38.53 -43.41 -8.08
N ARG A 386 38.43 -42.88 -6.86
CA ARG A 386 37.52 -43.37 -5.80
C ARG A 386 36.17 -42.67 -5.77
N TRP A 387 36.00 -41.59 -6.52
CA TRP A 387 34.74 -40.87 -6.61
C TRP A 387 33.88 -41.43 -7.74
N SER A 388 32.58 -41.55 -7.47
CA SER A 388 31.53 -41.99 -8.39
C SER A 388 30.25 -41.24 -8.09
N THR A 389 29.28 -41.23 -9.00
CA THR A 389 27.92 -40.74 -8.69
C THR A 389 27.00 -41.92 -8.37
N LEU A 390 26.11 -41.76 -7.40
CA LEU A 390 25.09 -42.76 -7.06
C LEU A 390 23.84 -42.04 -6.54
N TYR A 391 22.67 -42.34 -7.11
CA TYR A 391 21.36 -41.79 -6.69
C TYR A 391 21.25 -40.25 -6.65
N GLY A 392 22.10 -39.53 -7.39
CA GLY A 392 22.13 -38.07 -7.37
C GLY A 392 23.28 -37.49 -6.55
N GLU A 393 23.96 -38.31 -5.76
CA GLU A 393 25.00 -37.86 -4.82
C GLU A 393 26.42 -38.16 -5.37
N PHE A 394 27.40 -37.39 -4.90
CA PHE A 394 28.80 -37.77 -5.00
C PHE A 394 29.13 -38.80 -3.93
N ARG A 395 29.58 -39.97 -4.36
CA ARG A 395 30.00 -41.06 -3.50
C ARG A 395 31.49 -41.31 -3.63
N CYS A 396 32.22 -41.22 -2.52
CA CYS A 396 33.59 -41.67 -2.41
C CYS A 396 33.69 -42.94 -1.56
N TYR A 397 34.73 -43.75 -1.79
CA TYR A 397 35.03 -44.91 -0.96
C TYR A 397 36.51 -44.98 -0.62
N GLY A 398 36.83 -45.59 0.52
CA GLY A 398 38.18 -45.55 1.08
C GLY A 398 39.24 -46.38 0.34
N GLY A 399 40.44 -46.34 0.90
CA GLY A 399 41.66 -46.98 0.41
C GLY A 399 42.32 -46.29 -0.80
N GLY A 400 43.63 -46.47 -0.94
CA GLY A 400 44.43 -45.87 -2.01
C GLY A 400 45.18 -44.62 -1.56
N SER A 401 45.73 -43.86 -2.51
CA SER A 401 46.43 -42.60 -2.21
C SER A 401 45.46 -41.41 -2.13
N ASP A 402 45.86 -40.33 -1.48
CA ASP A 402 45.05 -39.10 -1.39
C ASP A 402 44.66 -38.57 -2.78
N ALA A 403 45.54 -38.70 -3.77
CA ALA A 403 45.26 -38.27 -5.15
C ALA A 403 44.04 -38.97 -5.75
N VAL A 404 43.78 -40.23 -5.41
CA VAL A 404 42.59 -40.96 -5.91
C VAL A 404 41.35 -40.73 -5.06
N ARG A 405 41.50 -40.23 -3.83
CA ARG A 405 40.44 -39.89 -2.87
C ARG A 405 40.08 -38.40 -2.85
N THR A 406 40.73 -37.59 -3.69
CA THR A 406 40.46 -36.14 -3.79
C THR A 406 39.40 -35.85 -4.85
N LEU A 407 38.46 -34.95 -4.57
CA LEU A 407 37.49 -34.40 -5.53
C LEU A 407 37.73 -32.89 -5.61
N THR A 408 38.07 -32.36 -6.78
CA THR A 408 38.47 -30.94 -6.93
C THR A 408 37.49 -30.18 -7.80
N MET A 409 37.05 -29.00 -7.35
CA MET A 409 36.16 -28.13 -8.12
C MET A 409 36.80 -27.72 -9.46
N HIS A 410 36.00 -27.75 -10.50
CA HIS A 410 36.34 -27.45 -11.89
C HIS A 410 35.08 -26.99 -12.63
N ILE A 411 34.71 -25.72 -12.48
CA ILE A 411 33.46 -25.20 -13.05
C ILE A 411 33.54 -25.21 -14.59
N SER A 412 32.63 -25.94 -15.22
CA SER A 412 32.57 -25.99 -16.68
C SER A 412 32.02 -24.68 -17.24
N GLY A 413 32.63 -24.18 -18.32
CA GLY A 413 32.17 -22.97 -19.01
C GLY A 413 32.76 -21.64 -18.52
N THR A 414 33.53 -21.62 -17.42
CA THR A 414 34.30 -20.43 -17.02
C THR A 414 35.71 -20.44 -17.61
N ALA A 415 36.28 -19.27 -17.90
CA ALA A 415 37.56 -19.13 -18.60
C ALA A 415 38.76 -19.77 -17.86
N ASN A 416 38.63 -20.04 -16.56
CA ASN A 416 39.67 -20.61 -15.70
C ASN A 416 39.22 -21.85 -14.92
N HIS A 417 38.01 -22.35 -15.17
CA HIS A 417 37.39 -23.41 -14.36
C HIS A 417 37.33 -23.09 -12.85
N CYS A 418 37.21 -21.82 -12.52
CA CYS A 418 37.12 -21.28 -11.16
C CYS A 418 35.78 -20.57 -10.97
N LEU A 419 35.41 -20.34 -9.71
CA LEU A 419 34.33 -19.45 -9.32
C LEU A 419 34.91 -18.04 -9.05
N ASP A 420 34.22 -17.00 -9.50
CA ASP A 420 34.60 -15.62 -9.17
C ASP A 420 33.83 -15.18 -7.92
N LEU A 421 34.54 -15.15 -6.78
CA LEU A 421 34.02 -14.65 -5.52
C LEU A 421 34.50 -13.21 -5.19
N SER A 422 35.27 -12.59 -6.08
CA SER A 422 35.80 -11.23 -5.83
C SER A 422 34.73 -10.13 -5.65
N PRO A 423 33.53 -10.22 -6.26
CA PRO A 423 32.46 -9.24 -6.01
C PRO A 423 31.94 -9.23 -4.57
N TYR A 424 32.18 -10.31 -3.82
CA TYR A 424 31.67 -10.51 -2.46
C TYR A 424 32.74 -10.22 -1.39
N SER A 425 33.89 -9.63 -1.76
CA SER A 425 34.90 -9.20 -0.78
C SER A 425 34.29 -8.19 0.19
N GLY A 426 34.46 -8.43 1.49
CA GLY A 426 33.83 -7.67 2.57
C GLY A 426 32.46 -8.17 3.00
N GLN A 427 31.93 -9.22 2.37
CA GLN A 427 30.74 -9.95 2.81
C GLN A 427 31.15 -11.25 3.50
N GLU A 428 30.29 -11.78 4.37
CA GLU A 428 30.45 -13.16 4.83
C GLU A 428 30.01 -14.09 3.70
N VAL A 429 30.84 -15.06 3.31
CA VAL A 429 30.49 -16.04 2.27
C VAL A 429 30.60 -17.42 2.87
N THR A 430 29.56 -18.24 2.76
CA THR A 430 29.53 -19.60 3.31
C THR A 430 29.47 -20.63 2.21
N VAL A 431 30.02 -21.81 2.48
CA VAL A 431 29.82 -23.02 1.69
C VAL A 431 29.06 -24.03 2.54
N SER A 432 28.13 -24.76 1.96
CA SER A 432 27.36 -25.81 2.61
C SER A 432 27.16 -27.01 1.70
N TRP A 433 26.87 -28.18 2.29
CA TRP A 433 26.49 -29.41 1.58
C TRP A 433 25.77 -30.37 2.52
N LEU A 434 25.04 -31.32 1.94
CA LEU A 434 24.53 -32.49 2.64
C LEU A 434 25.60 -33.58 2.65
N GLN A 435 25.69 -34.32 3.75
CA GLN A 435 26.63 -35.41 3.88
C GLN A 435 26.03 -36.57 4.67
N ARG A 436 26.47 -37.79 4.34
CA ARG A 436 26.15 -38.99 5.11
C ARG A 436 27.16 -40.08 4.87
N GLU A 437 27.19 -41.03 5.78
CA GLU A 437 27.86 -42.30 5.59
C GLU A 437 26.90 -43.38 5.06
N VAL A 438 27.42 -44.60 4.88
CA VAL A 438 26.59 -45.73 4.48
C VAL A 438 25.84 -46.28 5.71
N GLU A 439 24.54 -46.01 5.81
CA GLU A 439 23.71 -46.71 6.80
C GLU A 439 23.52 -48.17 6.36
N THR A 440 24.14 -49.12 7.06
CA THR A 440 23.77 -50.53 6.89
C THR A 440 22.42 -50.81 7.51
N GLY A 441 21.39 -50.86 6.67
CA GLY A 441 20.13 -51.51 6.98
C GLY A 441 20.29 -53.00 7.24
N GLY A 442 20.74 -53.37 8.45
CA GLY A 442 20.67 -54.71 9.03
C GLY A 442 21.76 -55.72 8.62
N TYR A 443 22.36 -56.35 9.64
CA TYR A 443 23.09 -57.62 9.65
C TYR A 443 24.60 -57.68 9.31
N TRP A 444 25.29 -56.58 9.02
CA TRP A 444 26.75 -56.59 8.87
C TRP A 444 27.39 -55.57 9.83
N GLU A 445 27.92 -56.05 10.95
CA GLU A 445 28.41 -55.26 12.11
C GLU A 445 29.82 -54.64 11.91
N ASP A 446 30.30 -54.45 10.67
CA ASP A 446 31.69 -54.00 10.39
C ASP A 446 31.76 -52.96 9.24
N LEU A 447 30.82 -52.01 9.16
CA LEU A 447 30.85 -50.91 8.17
C LEU A 447 30.87 -49.50 8.80
N ASP A 448 31.11 -49.46 10.10
CA ASP A 448 31.33 -48.25 10.87
C ASP A 448 32.67 -47.62 10.42
N LEU A 449 32.67 -46.30 10.20
CA LEU A 449 33.85 -45.49 9.98
C LEU A 449 34.72 -45.51 11.22
N GLU A 450 36.03 -45.60 11.02
CA GLU A 450 36.95 -45.58 12.14
C GLU A 450 37.13 -44.13 12.62
N SER A 451 37.45 -43.92 13.89
CA SER A 451 37.68 -42.57 14.43
C SER A 451 38.74 -41.70 13.70
N GLY A 452 39.55 -42.29 12.81
CA GLY A 452 40.51 -41.60 11.94
C GLY A 452 40.01 -41.29 10.52
N ASP A 453 38.83 -41.80 10.18
CA ASP A 453 38.18 -41.67 8.89
C ASP A 453 37.39 -40.38 8.87
N CYS A 454 37.82 -39.47 8.00
CA CYS A 454 37.28 -38.13 7.94
C CYS A 454 36.97 -37.74 6.50
N LEU A 455 35.90 -36.97 6.34
CA LEU A 455 35.74 -36.09 5.20
C LEU A 455 36.42 -34.76 5.51
N LYS A 456 37.31 -34.32 4.62
CA LYS A 456 38.06 -33.08 4.74
C LYS A 456 37.85 -32.19 3.53
N TYR A 457 38.05 -30.89 3.68
CA TYR A 457 37.98 -29.92 2.61
C TYR A 457 39.11 -28.89 2.68
N ALA A 458 39.35 -28.20 1.57
CA ALA A 458 40.34 -27.14 1.46
C ALA A 458 39.96 -26.12 0.38
N PHE A 459 40.40 -24.88 0.54
CA PHE A 459 40.15 -23.76 -0.37
C PHE A 459 41.42 -23.34 -1.13
N SER A 460 41.22 -22.71 -2.28
CA SER A 460 42.27 -22.15 -3.12
C SER A 460 41.85 -20.80 -3.67
N LYS A 461 42.74 -19.82 -3.60
CA LYS A 461 42.55 -18.45 -4.09
C LYS A 461 43.19 -18.17 -5.45
N ASP A 462 43.85 -19.18 -6.04
CA ASP A 462 44.68 -19.02 -7.23
C ASP A 462 44.38 -20.09 -8.30
N GLY A 463 43.17 -20.63 -8.29
CA GLY A 463 42.69 -21.62 -9.24
C GLY A 463 43.27 -23.02 -9.04
N GLY A 464 43.72 -23.33 -7.82
CA GLY A 464 44.23 -24.64 -7.41
C GLY A 464 45.75 -24.78 -7.46
N THR A 465 46.49 -23.68 -7.62
CA THR A 465 47.97 -23.69 -7.61
C THR A 465 48.50 -23.87 -6.18
N THR A 466 47.88 -23.18 -5.23
CA THR A 466 48.08 -23.36 -3.79
C THR A 466 46.75 -23.66 -3.10
N TRP A 467 46.82 -24.32 -1.95
CA TRP A 467 45.65 -24.75 -1.19
C TRP A 467 45.84 -24.41 0.29
N SER A 468 44.74 -24.15 0.98
CA SER A 468 44.70 -24.06 2.44
C SER A 468 45.18 -25.37 3.10
N GLY A 469 45.26 -25.33 4.44
CA GLY A 469 45.24 -26.58 5.21
C GLY A 469 43.98 -27.39 4.94
N TRP A 470 44.00 -28.67 5.32
CA TRP A 470 42.80 -29.51 5.30
C TRP A 470 42.00 -29.26 6.57
N ASP A 471 40.79 -28.77 6.40
CA ASP A 471 39.79 -28.67 7.46
C ASP A 471 38.91 -29.92 7.46
N THR A 472 38.37 -30.27 8.62
CA THR A 472 37.59 -31.50 8.81
C THR A 472 36.11 -31.16 8.82
N ALA A 473 35.34 -31.81 7.94
CA ALA A 473 33.87 -31.72 7.94
C ALA A 473 33.26 -32.61 9.02
N PHE A 474 33.68 -33.88 9.04
CA PHE A 474 33.39 -34.83 10.10
C PHE A 474 34.48 -35.90 10.14
N CYS A 475 34.53 -36.63 11.25
CA CYS A 475 35.23 -37.90 11.37
C CYS A 475 34.33 -38.87 12.14
N ASP A 476 34.60 -40.17 12.03
CA ASP A 476 33.84 -41.23 12.73
C ASP A 476 32.40 -41.36 12.22
N ASP A 477 31.64 -42.27 12.84
CA ASP A 477 30.26 -42.58 12.48
C ASP A 477 29.25 -41.45 12.73
N ASN A 478 28.09 -41.56 12.08
CA ASN A 478 26.90 -40.73 12.25
C ASN A 478 27.16 -39.23 12.05
N PRO A 479 27.69 -38.79 10.89
CA PRO A 479 27.82 -37.38 10.60
C PRO A 479 26.46 -36.66 10.64
N SER A 480 26.49 -35.38 10.99
CA SER A 480 25.36 -34.48 10.74
C SER A 480 24.96 -34.56 9.26
N SER A 481 23.66 -34.62 8.98
CA SER A 481 23.12 -34.72 7.62
C SER A 481 23.46 -33.51 6.75
N SER A 482 23.78 -32.36 7.37
CA SER A 482 24.27 -31.15 6.72
C SER A 482 25.55 -30.63 7.37
N PHE A 483 26.35 -29.93 6.58
CA PHE A 483 27.56 -29.24 7.01
C PHE A 483 27.67 -27.86 6.33
N SER A 484 28.23 -26.88 7.03
CA SER A 484 28.55 -25.57 6.48
C SER A 484 29.83 -24.99 7.12
N ASP A 485 30.56 -24.19 6.36
CA ASP A 485 31.70 -23.41 6.83
C ASP A 485 31.80 -22.05 6.12
N THR A 486 32.43 -21.07 6.78
CA THR A 486 32.66 -19.73 6.21
C THR A 486 33.92 -19.73 5.36
N ILE A 487 33.82 -19.31 4.10
CA ILE A 487 34.96 -19.10 3.20
C ILE A 487 35.74 -17.87 3.70
N PRO A 488 37.01 -18.00 4.12
CA PRO A 488 37.75 -16.85 4.64
C PRO A 488 37.99 -15.79 3.55
N GLU A 489 37.97 -14.51 3.95
CA GLU A 489 38.12 -13.33 3.07
C GLU A 489 39.28 -13.47 2.06
N GLU A 490 40.40 -14.08 2.45
CA GLU A 490 41.56 -14.25 1.57
C GLU A 490 41.33 -15.19 0.37
N TYR A 491 40.23 -15.95 0.37
CA TYR A 491 39.81 -16.84 -0.70
C TYR A 491 38.72 -16.24 -1.60
N LEU A 492 38.14 -15.08 -1.23
CA LEU A 492 37.14 -14.35 -2.02
C LEU A 492 37.79 -13.65 -3.23
N THR A 493 38.11 -14.45 -4.24
CA THR A 493 38.92 -14.06 -5.40
C THR A 493 38.24 -14.45 -6.70
N ASP A 494 38.71 -13.92 -7.82
CA ASP A 494 38.26 -14.28 -9.18
C ASP A 494 38.68 -15.70 -9.61
N ARG A 495 39.37 -16.43 -8.73
CA ARG A 495 39.95 -17.75 -8.98
C ARG A 495 39.71 -18.73 -7.84
N PHE A 496 38.59 -18.59 -7.13
CA PHE A 496 38.22 -19.48 -6.05
C PHE A 496 38.04 -20.92 -6.55
N LYS A 497 38.54 -21.88 -5.75
CA LYS A 497 38.21 -23.31 -5.85
C LYS A 497 38.15 -23.94 -4.46
N MET A 498 37.38 -25.02 -4.37
CA MET A 498 37.41 -25.94 -3.23
C MET A 498 37.75 -27.37 -3.68
N ARG A 499 38.12 -28.22 -2.72
CA ARG A 499 38.26 -29.66 -2.94
C ARG A 499 37.93 -30.43 -1.67
N PHE A 500 37.50 -31.68 -1.84
CA PHE A 500 37.31 -32.64 -0.77
C PHE A 500 38.39 -33.71 -0.77
N LEU A 501 38.69 -34.27 0.40
CA LEU A 501 39.55 -35.43 0.59
C LEU A 501 38.89 -36.38 1.58
N LEU A 502 38.76 -37.63 1.15
CA LEU A 502 38.38 -38.73 2.04
C LEU A 502 39.63 -39.39 2.63
N THR A 503 39.72 -39.52 3.95
CA THR A 503 40.86 -40.21 4.60
C THR A 503 40.64 -41.69 4.90
N PHE A 504 39.47 -42.22 4.53
CA PHE A 504 39.01 -43.59 4.81
C PHE A 504 39.99 -44.62 4.29
N ASP A 505 40.45 -45.53 5.13
CA ASP A 505 41.52 -46.46 4.78
C ASP A 505 41.00 -47.80 4.22
N ALA A 506 39.75 -48.16 4.49
CA ALA A 506 39.11 -49.38 3.99
C ALA A 506 38.28 -49.14 2.72
N THR A 507 38.27 -50.13 1.82
CA THR A 507 37.59 -49.99 0.52
C THR A 507 36.07 -50.16 0.57
N ASN A 508 35.53 -50.55 1.72
CA ASN A 508 34.12 -50.81 2.00
C ASN A 508 33.45 -49.66 2.77
N GLU A 509 34.19 -48.64 3.17
CA GLU A 509 33.65 -47.42 3.79
C GLU A 509 33.29 -46.42 2.70
N TYR A 510 32.17 -45.72 2.87
CA TYR A 510 31.65 -44.77 1.90
C TYR A 510 31.21 -43.46 2.55
N CYS A 511 31.48 -42.36 1.87
CA CYS A 511 30.94 -41.04 2.17
C CYS A 511 30.14 -40.56 0.96
N TYR A 512 28.99 -39.97 1.25
CA TYR A 512 28.10 -39.33 0.28
C TYR A 512 28.06 -37.83 0.55
N ILE A 513 28.11 -37.04 -0.51
CA ILE A 513 27.98 -35.58 -0.49
C ILE A 513 26.91 -35.20 -1.52
N ASP A 514 26.01 -34.30 -1.13
CA ASP A 514 24.97 -33.76 -2.01
C ASP A 514 24.77 -32.25 -1.81
N ASP A 515 24.06 -31.62 -2.74
CA ASP A 515 23.58 -30.22 -2.67
C ASP A 515 24.64 -29.20 -2.18
N ILE A 516 25.80 -29.17 -2.86
CA ILE A 516 26.87 -28.24 -2.51
C ILE A 516 26.46 -26.84 -2.93
N THR A 517 26.45 -25.89 -2.00
CA THR A 517 26.01 -24.51 -2.24
C THR A 517 27.01 -23.51 -1.67
N ILE A 518 27.24 -22.39 -2.37
CA ILE A 518 28.00 -21.23 -1.88
C ILE A 518 27.07 -20.02 -1.86
N THR A 519 26.96 -19.37 -0.71
CA THR A 519 26.09 -18.20 -0.48
C THR A 519 26.90 -17.01 0.02
N ALA A 520 26.56 -15.80 -0.41
CA ALA A 520 27.15 -14.57 0.11
C ALA A 520 26.12 -13.79 0.94
N SER A 521 26.45 -13.49 2.19
CA SER A 521 25.66 -12.69 3.10
C SER A 521 25.58 -11.26 2.59
N VAL A 522 24.36 -10.78 2.38
CA VAL A 522 24.14 -9.37 2.06
C VAL A 522 24.44 -8.56 3.32
N SER A 523 25.61 -7.93 3.39
CA SER A 523 26.00 -7.10 4.54
C SER A 523 25.02 -5.92 4.65
N GLY A 524 24.03 -6.03 5.52
CA GLY A 524 23.00 -5.01 5.75
C GLY A 524 21.54 -5.49 5.79
N GLY A 525 21.25 -6.77 5.48
CA GLY A 525 19.90 -7.27 5.19
C GLY A 525 18.88 -7.37 6.34
N SER A 526 18.52 -6.24 6.96
CA SER A 526 17.36 -6.12 7.84
C SER A 526 16.30 -5.15 7.30
N SER A 527 16.40 -4.74 6.03
CA SER A 527 15.45 -3.83 5.40
C SER A 527 14.82 -4.41 4.12
N VAL A 528 13.59 -4.00 3.83
CA VAL A 528 12.85 -4.35 2.61
C VAL A 528 13.61 -3.94 1.34
N GLU A 529 14.34 -2.83 1.37
CA GLU A 529 15.14 -2.34 0.24
C GLU A 529 16.35 -3.23 -0.03
N ASP A 530 17.03 -3.71 1.01
CA ASP A 530 18.21 -4.56 0.89
C ASP A 530 17.85 -5.93 0.33
N ALA A 531 16.74 -6.51 0.80
CA ALA A 531 16.18 -7.74 0.24
C ALA A 531 15.47 -7.51 -1.11
N ARG A 532 15.22 -6.24 -1.48
CA ARG A 532 14.50 -5.80 -2.69
C ARG A 532 13.13 -6.44 -2.85
N VAL A 533 12.49 -6.74 -1.72
CA VAL A 533 11.15 -7.32 -1.70
C VAL A 533 10.07 -6.29 -2.02
N ASN A 534 10.41 -4.99 -2.01
CA ASN A 534 9.54 -3.92 -2.51
C ASN A 534 9.41 -3.87 -4.04
N ARG A 535 9.95 -4.83 -4.79
CA ARG A 535 9.88 -4.84 -6.25
C ARG A 535 9.28 -6.13 -6.77
N VAL A 536 8.25 -6.01 -7.61
CA VAL A 536 7.56 -7.17 -8.18
C VAL A 536 7.26 -6.97 -9.66
N MET A 537 6.93 -8.09 -10.32
CA MET A 537 6.28 -8.08 -11.62
C MET A 537 4.78 -8.19 -11.40
N PHE A 538 4.01 -7.18 -11.78
CA PHE A 538 2.55 -7.21 -11.70
C PHE A 538 1.91 -7.03 -13.08
N ASN A 539 1.20 -8.06 -13.51
CA ASN A 539 0.55 -8.15 -14.83
C ASN A 539 1.49 -7.80 -16.00
N GLY A 540 2.76 -8.22 -15.90
CA GLY A 540 3.81 -7.94 -16.89
C GLY A 540 4.53 -6.59 -16.71
N ASN A 541 4.10 -5.75 -15.77
CA ASN A 541 4.74 -4.48 -15.44
C ASN A 541 5.73 -4.66 -14.29
N GLN A 542 6.81 -3.90 -14.35
CA GLN A 542 7.78 -3.76 -13.27
C GLN A 542 7.29 -2.66 -12.33
N ILE A 543 6.99 -3.01 -11.08
CA ILE A 543 6.52 -2.05 -10.09
C ILE A 543 7.42 -2.06 -8.85
N THR A 544 7.48 -0.91 -8.18
CA THR A 544 8.12 -0.73 -6.88
C THR A 544 7.03 -0.26 -5.92
N ALA A 545 6.99 -0.80 -4.71
CA ALA A 545 6.04 -0.41 -3.68
C ALA A 545 6.10 1.10 -3.43
N ASP A 546 4.94 1.71 -3.28
CA ASP A 546 4.81 3.10 -2.83
C ASP A 546 5.16 3.18 -1.34
N GLU A 547 4.74 2.17 -0.57
CA GLU A 547 4.97 2.06 0.86
C GLU A 547 5.32 0.62 1.26
N TRP A 548 6.03 0.46 2.39
CA TRP A 548 6.34 -0.84 2.95
C TRP A 548 6.57 -0.78 4.46
N GLN A 549 6.31 -1.90 5.11
CA GLN A 549 6.43 -2.07 6.56
C GLN A 549 7.19 -3.36 6.87
N VAL A 550 7.86 -3.41 8.02
CA VAL A 550 8.67 -4.56 8.46
C VAL A 550 8.42 -4.83 9.94
N GLU A 551 8.24 -6.10 10.28
CA GLU A 551 8.14 -6.57 11.67
C GLU A 551 9.15 -7.69 11.95
N SER A 552 9.80 -7.63 13.11
CA SER A 552 10.74 -8.68 13.52
C SER A 552 9.98 -9.92 13.98
N THR A 553 10.50 -11.10 13.64
CA THR A 553 9.88 -12.40 13.99
C THR A 553 10.82 -13.24 14.85
N PRO A 554 11.24 -12.77 16.05
CA PRO A 554 12.32 -13.38 16.83
C PRO A 554 12.01 -14.80 17.32
N ASP A 555 10.73 -15.14 17.45
CA ASP A 555 10.27 -16.45 17.89
C ASP A 555 10.31 -17.49 16.75
N SER A 556 10.71 -17.07 15.54
CA SER A 556 10.87 -17.96 14.40
C SER A 556 12.04 -18.93 14.55
N GLY A 557 12.79 -18.92 15.65
CA GLY A 557 13.99 -19.75 15.83
C GLY A 557 15.15 -19.40 14.88
N ALA A 558 14.91 -18.60 13.85
CA ALA A 558 15.92 -18.02 13.00
C ALA A 558 16.30 -16.63 13.53
N PRO A 559 17.55 -16.42 13.98
CA PRO A 559 18.00 -15.10 14.42
C PRO A 559 17.80 -14.07 13.30
N ASP A 560 17.38 -12.86 13.68
CA ASP A 560 17.17 -11.71 12.80
C ASP A 560 16.05 -11.82 11.74
N SER A 561 15.21 -12.86 11.74
CA SER A 561 14.12 -12.97 10.76
C SER A 561 13.07 -11.86 10.90
N TRP A 562 12.39 -11.58 9.80
CA TRP A 562 11.39 -10.54 9.71
C TRP A 562 10.31 -10.89 8.69
N CYS A 563 9.12 -10.33 8.86
CA CYS A 563 8.10 -10.30 7.82
C CYS A 563 7.92 -8.87 7.32
N TYR A 564 7.29 -8.73 6.16
CA TYR A 564 7.03 -7.42 5.57
C TYR A 564 5.70 -7.35 4.89
N SER A 565 5.20 -6.13 4.72
CA SER A 565 4.11 -5.79 3.81
C SER A 565 4.57 -4.70 2.86
N CYS A 566 4.07 -4.73 1.64
CA CYS A 566 4.31 -3.73 0.62
C CYS A 566 2.97 -3.36 -0.02
N PHE A 567 2.82 -2.08 -0.33
CA PHE A 567 1.64 -1.49 -0.93
C PHE A 567 1.99 -0.79 -2.26
N TYR A 568 1.10 -0.86 -3.23
CA TYR A 568 1.19 -0.12 -4.48
C TYR A 568 -0.19 0.24 -5.02
N ASP A 569 -0.36 1.49 -5.46
CA ASP A 569 -1.56 1.91 -6.19
C ASP A 569 -1.54 1.37 -7.63
N ALA A 570 -2.28 0.29 -7.83
CA ALA A 570 -2.41 -0.42 -9.11
C ALA A 570 -3.62 0.04 -9.95
N THR A 571 -4.28 1.15 -9.60
CA THR A 571 -5.56 1.59 -10.20
C THR A 571 -5.51 1.61 -11.73
N ASP A 572 -4.47 2.22 -12.31
CA ASP A 572 -4.32 2.32 -13.77
C ASP A 572 -4.08 0.96 -14.43
N ILE A 573 -3.24 0.11 -13.83
CA ILE A 573 -2.93 -1.23 -14.36
C ILE A 573 -4.18 -2.11 -14.33
N VAL A 574 -4.94 -2.04 -13.23
CA VAL A 574 -6.14 -2.85 -13.02
C VAL A 574 -7.26 -2.40 -13.94
N THR A 575 -7.54 -1.10 -13.99
CA THR A 575 -8.59 -0.54 -14.87
C THR A 575 -8.34 -0.86 -16.33
N ALA A 576 -7.07 -0.84 -16.78
CA ALA A 576 -6.70 -1.19 -18.15
C ALA A 576 -6.78 -2.70 -18.44
N ALA A 577 -6.64 -3.55 -17.42
CA ALA A 577 -6.61 -5.01 -17.57
C ALA A 577 -8.00 -5.66 -17.48
N LEU A 578 -8.95 -5.01 -16.81
CA LEU A 578 -10.33 -5.50 -16.71
C LEU A 578 -11.05 -5.39 -18.06
N ASP A 579 -11.86 -6.39 -18.38
CA ASP A 579 -12.77 -6.34 -19.51
C ASP A 579 -13.80 -5.21 -19.29
N PRO A 580 -13.96 -4.27 -20.23
CA PRO A 580 -14.76 -3.08 -20.01
C PRO A 580 -16.26 -3.37 -19.86
N ASP A 581 -16.74 -4.47 -20.45
CA ASP A 581 -18.17 -4.84 -20.49
C ASP A 581 -18.57 -5.73 -19.30
N THR A 582 -17.65 -6.53 -18.78
CA THR A 582 -17.94 -7.53 -17.73
C THR A 582 -17.23 -7.28 -16.41
N LYS A 583 -16.25 -6.37 -16.39
CA LYS A 583 -15.34 -6.11 -15.25
C LYS A 583 -14.64 -7.36 -14.74
N SER A 584 -14.38 -8.33 -15.62
CA SER A 584 -13.63 -9.54 -15.29
C SER A 584 -12.19 -9.45 -15.79
N GLY A 585 -11.26 -10.15 -15.14
CA GLY A 585 -9.85 -10.14 -15.51
C GLY A 585 -9.00 -11.08 -14.65
N THR A 586 -7.86 -11.51 -15.19
CA THR A 586 -6.87 -12.31 -14.45
C THR A 586 -5.63 -11.46 -14.19
N PHE A 587 -5.23 -11.42 -12.92
CA PHE A 587 -4.07 -10.68 -12.43
C PHE A 587 -2.99 -11.66 -12.02
N THR A 588 -1.74 -11.33 -12.32
CA THR A 588 -0.58 -12.18 -12.01
C THR A 588 0.48 -11.35 -11.31
N LEU A 589 0.92 -11.81 -10.14
CA LEU A 589 2.06 -11.25 -9.43
C LEU A 589 3.20 -12.27 -9.45
N GLY A 590 4.42 -11.78 -9.68
CA GLY A 590 5.63 -12.59 -9.66
C GLY A 590 6.85 -11.81 -9.24
N HIS A 591 7.98 -12.50 -9.14
CA HIS A 591 9.23 -11.89 -8.69
C HIS A 591 9.85 -10.97 -9.74
N TRP A 592 10.61 -9.98 -9.26
CA TRP A 592 11.50 -9.18 -10.09
C TRP A 592 12.67 -10.01 -10.65
N LEU A 593 12.92 -9.96 -11.96
CA LEU A 593 13.82 -10.89 -12.68
C LEU A 593 15.23 -10.33 -12.98
N GLU A 594 15.69 -9.32 -12.25
CA GLU A 594 17.01 -8.72 -12.48
C GLU A 594 18.09 -9.33 -11.56
N GLY A 595 19.10 -9.97 -12.14
CA GLY A 595 20.27 -10.51 -11.40
C GLY A 595 20.53 -12.02 -11.60
N SER A 596 21.60 -12.53 -10.99
CA SER A 596 21.85 -13.97 -10.82
C SER A 596 20.91 -14.49 -9.73
N GLY A 597 20.03 -15.41 -10.10
CA GLY A 597 18.80 -15.64 -9.34
C GLY A 597 18.78 -16.82 -8.38
N TYR A 598 17.88 -16.72 -7.40
CA TYR A 598 17.41 -17.81 -6.55
C TYR A 598 16.84 -18.95 -7.38
N ASN A 599 17.28 -20.19 -7.12
CA ASN A 599 16.67 -21.36 -7.75
C ASN A 599 15.22 -21.52 -7.29
N LEU A 600 14.30 -21.48 -8.24
CA LEU A 600 12.88 -21.76 -8.02
C LEU A 600 12.63 -23.26 -8.15
N TYR A 601 11.91 -23.85 -7.20
CA TYR A 601 11.45 -25.23 -7.29
C TYR A 601 10.18 -25.33 -8.18
N PRO A 602 10.10 -26.25 -9.16
CA PRO A 602 11.03 -27.32 -9.55
C PRO A 602 11.98 -26.94 -10.71
N SER A 603 11.83 -25.77 -11.30
CA SER A 603 12.75 -25.24 -12.33
C SER A 603 12.54 -23.73 -12.54
N GLY A 604 13.62 -22.97 -12.58
CA GLY A 604 13.61 -21.53 -12.87
C GLY A 604 14.59 -20.79 -11.97
N THR A 605 14.85 -19.53 -12.29
CA THR A 605 15.57 -18.61 -11.42
C THR A 605 14.72 -17.35 -11.23
N THR A 606 14.69 -16.81 -10.01
CA THR A 606 14.13 -15.49 -9.70
C THR A 606 15.26 -14.54 -9.31
N GLY A 607 15.21 -13.26 -9.68
CA GLY A 607 16.24 -12.31 -9.26
C GLY A 607 16.27 -12.15 -7.73
N TYR A 608 15.16 -11.67 -7.17
CA TYR A 608 14.99 -11.47 -5.73
C TYR A 608 13.80 -12.28 -5.23
N PRO A 609 14.00 -13.23 -4.31
CA PRO A 609 12.88 -14.01 -3.79
C PRO A 609 12.05 -13.12 -2.86
N LEU A 610 10.74 -13.09 -3.08
CA LEU A 610 9.79 -12.39 -2.19
C LEU A 610 9.63 -13.04 -0.82
N ALA A 611 10.26 -14.19 -0.56
CA ALA A 611 10.33 -14.81 0.76
C ALA A 611 11.42 -15.90 0.78
N THR A 612 11.86 -16.27 1.97
CA THR A 612 12.78 -17.41 2.17
C THR A 612 11.98 -18.72 2.27
N PRO A 613 12.11 -19.66 1.31
CA PRO A 613 11.46 -20.97 1.42
C PRO A 613 12.09 -21.78 2.56
N ALA A 614 11.28 -22.61 3.23
CA ALA A 614 11.78 -23.53 4.24
C ALA A 614 12.90 -24.43 3.69
N SER A 615 14.07 -24.43 4.35
CA SER A 615 15.25 -25.19 3.89
C SER A 615 15.19 -26.69 4.19
N CYS A 616 14.21 -27.14 4.98
CA CYS A 616 14.04 -28.55 5.33
C CYS A 616 12.60 -29.04 5.11
N THR A 617 12.45 -30.36 4.97
CA THR A 617 11.16 -31.03 4.76
C THR A 617 10.57 -31.65 6.01
N TRP A 618 11.33 -31.71 7.12
CA TRP A 618 10.88 -32.30 8.39
C TRP A 618 11.72 -31.83 9.59
N GLY A 619 11.07 -31.55 10.73
CA GLY A 619 11.71 -31.40 12.05
C GLY A 619 12.32 -30.04 12.38
N CYS A 620 12.25 -29.03 11.50
CA CYS A 620 12.78 -27.70 11.78
C CYS A 620 11.65 -26.74 12.12
N MET A 621 11.31 -26.65 13.42
CA MET A 621 10.26 -25.73 13.89
C MET A 621 10.46 -24.30 13.36
N GLN A 622 11.71 -23.89 13.14
CA GLN A 622 12.11 -22.58 12.61
C GLN A 622 11.49 -22.16 11.27
N TYR A 623 10.98 -23.11 10.47
CA TYR A 623 10.40 -22.83 9.17
C TYR A 623 8.93 -23.20 9.05
N GLN A 624 8.25 -23.49 10.16
CA GLN A 624 6.78 -23.67 10.15
C GLN A 624 6.04 -22.39 9.76
N TRP A 625 6.77 -21.30 9.63
CA TRP A 625 6.28 -19.92 9.62
C TRP A 625 6.58 -19.19 8.31
N THR A 626 7.12 -19.89 7.31
CA THR A 626 7.45 -19.30 6.02
C THR A 626 6.18 -19.08 5.21
N TYR A 627 6.01 -17.88 4.64
CA TYR A 627 4.91 -17.60 3.72
C TYR A 627 5.33 -16.58 2.66
N ALA A 628 4.55 -16.52 1.59
CA ALA A 628 4.55 -15.42 0.64
C ALA A 628 3.20 -15.39 -0.05
N GLY A 629 2.62 -14.22 -0.21
CA GLY A 629 1.37 -14.06 -0.94
C GLY A 629 1.11 -12.62 -1.30
N TRP A 630 0.00 -12.41 -1.99
CA TRP A 630 -0.45 -11.09 -2.39
C TRP A 630 -1.97 -11.04 -2.44
N SER A 631 -2.48 -9.82 -2.27
CA SER A 631 -3.89 -9.48 -2.39
C SER A 631 -4.04 -8.21 -3.22
N LEU A 632 -5.08 -8.16 -4.04
CA LEU A 632 -5.52 -7.01 -4.81
C LEU A 632 -6.93 -6.64 -4.34
N VAL A 633 -7.05 -5.43 -3.81
CA VAL A 633 -8.31 -4.83 -3.38
C VAL A 633 -8.78 -3.88 -4.47
N ILE A 634 -9.96 -4.12 -5.03
CA ILE A 634 -10.55 -3.28 -6.09
C ILE A 634 -11.76 -2.58 -5.49
N ILE A 635 -11.71 -1.25 -5.40
CA ILE A 635 -12.82 -0.41 -4.93
C ILE A 635 -13.53 0.16 -6.14
N TYR A 636 -14.86 0.04 -6.15
CA TYR A 636 -15.66 0.46 -7.29
C TYR A 636 -16.96 1.13 -6.85
N SER A 637 -17.44 2.07 -7.67
CA SER A 637 -18.78 2.62 -7.57
C SER A 637 -19.71 1.97 -8.60
N SER A 638 -20.97 1.75 -8.24
CA SER A 638 -22.02 1.32 -9.17
C SER A 638 -23.36 1.90 -8.74
N SER A 639 -24.16 2.31 -9.73
CA SER A 639 -25.55 2.71 -9.50
C SER A 639 -26.45 1.56 -9.05
N GLU A 640 -25.98 0.32 -9.13
CA GLU A 640 -26.71 -0.89 -8.71
C GLU A 640 -26.37 -1.32 -7.28
N THR A 641 -25.28 -0.79 -6.70
CA THR A 641 -24.85 -1.08 -5.33
C THR A 641 -25.31 0.02 -4.38
N GLN A 642 -25.71 -0.37 -3.17
CA GLN A 642 -26.04 0.59 -2.11
C GLN A 642 -24.77 1.24 -1.57
N GLY A 643 -24.93 2.32 -0.79
CA GLY A 643 -23.81 3.04 -0.20
C GLY A 643 -23.02 2.16 0.77
N HIS A 644 -21.71 2.01 0.62
CA HIS A 644 -20.83 1.34 1.59
C HIS A 644 -19.80 2.33 2.15
N GLN A 645 -19.62 2.34 3.45
CA GLN A 645 -18.50 2.99 4.12
C GLN A 645 -17.38 1.97 4.26
N LEU A 646 -16.21 2.28 3.72
CA LEU A 646 -15.04 1.41 3.80
C LEU A 646 -14.05 2.00 4.81
N TYR A 647 -13.52 1.15 5.67
CA TYR A 647 -12.41 1.44 6.57
C TYR A 647 -11.30 0.45 6.29
N LEU A 648 -10.07 0.96 6.13
CA LEU A 648 -8.87 0.15 5.93
C LEU A 648 -7.96 0.33 7.14
N PHE A 649 -7.51 -0.78 7.68
CA PHE A 649 -6.39 -0.87 8.61
C PHE A 649 -5.33 -1.72 7.94
N ASP A 650 -4.18 -1.15 7.58
CA ASP A 650 -3.11 -1.83 6.85
C ASP A 650 -1.76 -1.74 7.57
N THR A 651 -1.79 -1.46 8.87
CA THR A 651 -0.58 -1.57 9.69
C THR A 651 -0.25 -3.04 9.90
N LEU A 652 0.94 -3.46 9.47
CA LEU A 652 1.48 -4.80 9.64
C LEU A 652 1.49 -5.19 11.12
N ARG A 653 0.97 -6.37 11.42
CA ARG A 653 0.94 -6.92 12.77
C ARG A 653 1.46 -8.34 12.77
N TYR A 654 2.23 -8.66 13.80
CA TYR A 654 2.83 -9.96 14.01
C TYR A 654 2.36 -10.53 15.35
N VAL A 655 1.83 -11.76 15.32
CA VAL A 655 1.46 -12.52 16.51
C VAL A 655 2.41 -13.69 16.65
N ALA A 656 3.21 -13.67 17.72
CA ALA A 656 4.11 -14.75 18.05
C ALA A 656 3.35 -16.03 18.44
N VAL A 657 4.06 -17.16 18.43
CA VAL A 657 3.50 -18.46 18.78
C VAL A 657 3.04 -18.48 20.23
N HIS A 658 1.82 -18.98 20.47
CA HIS A 658 1.17 -19.04 21.78
C HIS A 658 0.92 -17.67 22.42
N THR A 659 0.78 -16.64 21.60
CA THR A 659 0.45 -15.30 22.07
C THR A 659 -0.88 -14.85 21.48
N SER A 660 -1.34 -13.69 21.94
CA SER A 660 -2.38 -12.94 21.28
C SER A 660 -1.90 -11.51 21.11
N LEU A 661 -2.51 -10.84 20.15
CA LEU A 661 -2.28 -9.43 19.90
C LEU A 661 -3.63 -8.72 19.91
N ASP A 662 -3.75 -7.81 20.87
CA ASP A 662 -4.94 -6.98 21.06
C ASP A 662 -4.59 -5.56 20.64
N PHE A 663 -5.40 -4.97 19.77
CA PHE A 663 -5.19 -3.59 19.34
C PHE A 663 -6.53 -2.91 19.02
N PRO A 664 -6.64 -1.60 19.29
CA PRO A 664 -7.81 -0.84 18.87
C PRO A 664 -7.71 -0.54 17.38
N ILE A 665 -8.84 -0.59 16.69
CA ILE A 665 -9.06 0.03 15.39
C ILE A 665 -10.08 1.15 15.57
N SER A 666 -9.87 2.28 14.91
CA SER A 666 -10.71 3.47 15.07
C SER A 666 -10.72 4.33 13.81
N GLY A 667 -11.71 5.22 13.70
CA GLY A 667 -11.86 6.10 12.54
C GLY A 667 -12.89 5.64 11.52
N PHE A 668 -13.73 4.68 11.89
CA PHE A 668 -14.96 4.33 11.17
C PHE A 668 -16.19 4.87 11.91
N LEU A 669 -17.36 4.74 11.30
CA LEU A 669 -18.66 4.95 11.95
C LEU A 669 -19.57 3.79 11.55
N VAL A 670 -20.12 3.07 12.52
CA VAL A 670 -21.14 2.07 12.23
C VAL A 670 -22.46 2.79 11.94
N PRO A 671 -23.01 2.70 10.72
CA PRO A 671 -24.25 3.39 10.36
C PRO A 671 -25.48 2.72 10.98
N ASP A 672 -26.63 3.38 10.89
CA ASP A 672 -27.90 2.74 11.23
C ASP A 672 -28.22 1.56 10.30
N PRO A 673 -28.90 0.50 10.80
CA PRO A 673 -29.23 -0.66 9.99
C PRO A 673 -30.12 -0.28 8.81
N VAL A 674 -29.65 -0.60 7.60
CA VAL A 674 -30.44 -0.40 6.38
C VAL A 674 -31.52 -1.47 6.29
N GLY A 675 -32.75 -1.07 5.93
CA GLY A 675 -33.88 -1.99 5.85
C GLY A 675 -33.62 -3.20 4.93
N GLY A 676 -33.58 -4.40 5.50
CA GLY A 676 -33.33 -5.65 4.79
C GLY A 676 -31.89 -6.16 4.88
N GLU A 677 -30.96 -5.34 5.39
CA GLU A 677 -29.59 -5.76 5.69
C GLU A 677 -29.56 -6.59 6.99
N GLN A 678 -28.81 -7.69 6.98
CA GLN A 678 -28.67 -8.57 8.15
C GLN A 678 -27.33 -8.39 8.86
N ASN A 679 -26.33 -7.88 8.14
CA ASN A 679 -24.97 -7.72 8.62
C ASN A 679 -24.66 -6.25 8.92
N ALA A 680 -24.07 -6.01 10.08
CA ALA A 680 -23.51 -4.74 10.47
C ALA A 680 -22.31 -4.38 9.60
N ALA A 681 -21.43 -5.35 9.36
CA ALA A 681 -20.24 -5.17 8.55
C ALA A 681 -19.83 -6.45 7.82
N HIS A 682 -19.09 -6.28 6.73
CA HIS A 682 -18.19 -7.29 6.17
C HIS A 682 -16.76 -6.93 6.54
N ILE A 683 -15.99 -7.89 7.04
CA ILE A 683 -14.60 -7.68 7.45
C ILE A 683 -13.72 -8.59 6.61
N THR A 684 -12.92 -8.04 5.70
CA THR A 684 -11.95 -8.82 4.93
C THR A 684 -10.56 -8.66 5.52
N CYS A 685 -9.86 -9.77 5.75
CA CYS A 685 -8.48 -9.77 6.23
C CYS A 685 -7.55 -10.34 5.17
N PHE A 686 -6.32 -9.84 5.08
CA PHE A 686 -5.23 -10.54 4.39
C PHE A 686 -4.19 -10.96 5.43
N VAL A 687 -4.01 -12.27 5.57
CA VAL A 687 -3.19 -12.90 6.59
C VAL A 687 -2.14 -13.79 5.91
N GLY A 688 -0.89 -13.65 6.35
CA GLY A 688 0.25 -14.44 5.87
C GLY A 688 0.31 -15.85 6.46
N ASP A 689 -0.52 -16.11 7.47
CA ASP A 689 -0.83 -17.48 7.88
C ASP A 689 -1.90 -18.09 6.98
N GLY A 690 -1.95 -19.40 6.93
CA GLY A 690 -2.87 -20.12 6.07
C GLY A 690 -2.49 -21.58 5.96
N ASP A 691 -2.80 -22.34 6.99
CA ASP A 691 -2.79 -23.79 6.94
C ASP A 691 -3.82 -24.37 7.92
N GLU A 692 -4.10 -25.67 7.84
CA GLU A 692 -5.16 -26.33 8.62
C GLU A 692 -4.61 -27.03 9.87
N HIS A 693 -3.38 -26.70 10.28
CA HIS A 693 -2.69 -27.55 11.22
C HIS A 693 -3.06 -27.26 12.67
N TYR A 694 -3.01 -26.01 13.12
CA TYR A 694 -3.24 -25.69 14.52
C TYR A 694 -4.65 -25.13 14.73
N PRO A 695 -5.43 -25.75 15.62
CA PRO A 695 -6.87 -25.53 15.64
C PRO A 695 -7.32 -24.30 16.44
N TYR A 696 -6.45 -23.32 16.68
CA TYR A 696 -6.63 -22.31 17.73
C TYR A 696 -6.40 -20.87 17.28
N ASP A 697 -6.13 -20.64 15.99
CA ASP A 697 -6.15 -19.28 15.49
C ASP A 697 -7.59 -18.72 15.46
N PHE A 698 -7.73 -17.41 15.65
CA PHE A 698 -9.00 -16.70 15.50
C PHE A 698 -8.78 -15.20 15.35
N ILE A 699 -9.83 -14.52 14.89
CA ILE A 699 -10.01 -13.09 15.03
C ILE A 699 -11.29 -12.83 15.82
N ALA A 700 -11.26 -11.86 16.75
CA ALA A 700 -12.40 -11.45 17.55
C ALA A 700 -12.58 -9.93 17.55
N LEU A 701 -13.84 -9.50 17.70
CA LEU A 701 -14.20 -8.11 17.97
C LEU A 701 -14.65 -7.97 19.41
N LEU A 702 -14.09 -7.00 20.12
CA LEU A 702 -14.34 -6.75 21.53
C LEU A 702 -14.81 -5.30 21.76
N ASP A 703 -15.64 -5.12 22.78
CA ASP A 703 -16.16 -3.81 23.21
C ASP A 703 -15.10 -2.99 23.97
N ALA A 704 -14.11 -3.67 24.57
CA ALA A 704 -13.01 -3.07 25.30
C ALA A 704 -11.77 -3.99 25.25
N GLU A 705 -10.63 -3.46 25.71
CA GLU A 705 -9.41 -4.24 25.90
C GLU A 705 -9.71 -5.50 26.75
N PRO A 706 -9.32 -6.70 26.28
CA PRO A 706 -9.65 -7.94 26.97
C PRO A 706 -9.05 -8.00 28.36
N SER A 707 -9.87 -8.35 29.35
CA SER A 707 -9.43 -8.55 30.74
C SER A 707 -9.06 -10.01 31.06
N VAL A 708 -9.17 -10.88 30.06
CA VAL A 708 -8.94 -12.34 30.16
C VAL A 708 -7.90 -12.78 29.14
N PRO A 709 -7.18 -13.89 29.38
CA PRO A 709 -6.30 -14.47 28.36
C PRO A 709 -7.07 -14.92 27.12
N SER A 710 -6.43 -14.86 25.95
CA SER A 710 -7.02 -15.17 24.64
C SER A 710 -7.73 -16.52 24.52
N TYR A 711 -7.17 -17.58 25.11
CA TYR A 711 -7.83 -18.90 25.13
C TYR A 711 -9.16 -18.94 25.94
N GLN A 712 -9.52 -17.86 26.63
CA GLN A 712 -10.78 -17.71 27.39
C GLN A 712 -11.78 -16.76 26.71
N ILE A 713 -11.45 -16.20 25.53
CA ILE A 713 -12.39 -15.40 24.76
C ILE A 713 -13.56 -16.28 24.33
N ASP A 714 -14.77 -15.82 24.63
CA ASP A 714 -16.00 -16.52 24.28
C ASP A 714 -16.14 -16.60 22.75
N ASN A 715 -16.66 -17.71 22.26
CA ASN A 715 -16.87 -17.91 20.83
C ASN A 715 -17.87 -16.90 20.25
N ASP A 716 -18.73 -16.30 21.09
CA ASP A 716 -19.67 -15.25 20.69
C ASP A 716 -18.97 -13.95 20.21
N TYR A 717 -17.69 -13.72 20.54
CA TYR A 717 -16.91 -12.57 20.07
C TYR A 717 -16.05 -12.86 18.84
N LYS A 718 -15.86 -14.14 18.53
CA LYS A 718 -14.98 -14.57 17.45
C LYS A 718 -15.72 -14.55 16.13
N LEU A 719 -15.01 -14.17 15.07
CA LEU A 719 -15.58 -14.10 13.72
C LEU A 719 -15.44 -15.45 13.02
N TRP A 720 -16.49 -15.84 12.28
CA TRP A 720 -16.51 -17.07 11.50
C TRP A 720 -16.44 -16.77 10.01
N ASP A 721 -15.56 -17.46 9.29
CA ASP A 721 -15.25 -17.30 7.86
C ASP A 721 -16.31 -17.96 6.94
N GLY A 722 -17.29 -18.67 7.51
CA GLY A 722 -18.30 -19.41 6.75
C GLY A 722 -17.87 -20.82 6.35
N ILE A 723 -16.68 -21.27 6.76
CA ILE A 723 -16.11 -22.57 6.41
C ILE A 723 -16.24 -23.50 7.61
N THR A 724 -16.63 -24.76 7.35
CA THR A 724 -16.63 -25.80 8.38
C THR A 724 -15.60 -26.85 8.03
N CYS A 725 -14.54 -26.90 8.81
CA CYS A 725 -13.47 -27.87 8.69
C CYS A 725 -13.16 -28.50 10.06
N ASP A 726 -12.00 -29.15 10.17
CA ASP A 726 -11.59 -29.67 11.47
C ASP A 726 -11.27 -28.48 12.38
N HIS A 727 -11.93 -28.45 13.53
CA HIS A 727 -11.82 -27.41 14.57
C HIS A 727 -12.45 -26.04 14.28
N ASN A 728 -12.72 -25.67 13.03
CA ASN A 728 -13.47 -24.46 12.68
C ASN A 728 -14.95 -24.75 12.39
N SER A 729 -15.85 -24.00 13.03
CA SER A 729 -17.29 -23.99 12.75
C SER A 729 -17.92 -22.72 13.29
N GLU A 730 -19.13 -22.38 12.86
CA GLU A 730 -19.90 -21.24 13.41
C GLU A 730 -19.99 -21.26 14.95
N SER A 731 -20.14 -22.43 15.57
CA SER A 731 -20.20 -22.57 17.03
C SER A 731 -18.83 -22.58 17.74
N ASN A 732 -17.76 -22.71 16.96
CA ASN A 732 -16.39 -22.84 17.43
C ASN A 732 -15.41 -22.32 16.37
N PRO A 733 -15.38 -21.01 16.12
CA PRO A 733 -14.52 -20.39 15.11
C PRO A 733 -13.08 -20.30 15.63
N ASN A 734 -12.43 -21.45 15.71
CA ASN A 734 -11.01 -21.58 16.00
C ASN A 734 -10.42 -22.36 14.81
N ASN A 735 -9.35 -21.90 14.17
CA ASN A 735 -8.88 -22.32 12.84
C ASN A 735 -9.54 -21.57 11.66
N VAL A 736 -9.62 -20.25 11.77
CA VAL A 736 -10.14 -19.38 10.69
C VAL A 736 -9.07 -19.07 9.64
N TRP A 737 -7.77 -19.13 9.93
CA TRP A 737 -6.71 -18.96 8.92
C TRP A 737 -6.31 -20.31 8.32
N ASN A 738 -7.30 -20.95 7.72
CA ASN A 738 -7.25 -22.33 7.28
C ASN A 738 -6.77 -22.52 5.82
N SER A 739 -6.37 -21.44 5.14
CA SER A 739 -6.01 -21.43 3.73
C SER A 739 -7.09 -21.90 2.76
N GLN A 740 -8.35 -21.83 3.18
CA GLN A 740 -9.49 -22.15 2.33
C GLN A 740 -10.22 -20.91 1.80
N SER A 741 -9.56 -19.74 1.79
CA SER A 741 -10.22 -18.52 1.33
C SER A 741 -10.79 -18.67 -0.09
N PRO A 742 -12.03 -18.19 -0.32
CA PRO A 742 -12.67 -18.30 -1.62
C PRO A 742 -11.80 -17.74 -2.75
N GLY A 743 -11.57 -18.55 -3.79
CA GLY A 743 -10.85 -18.11 -5.00
C GLY A 743 -9.33 -18.35 -4.99
N LEU A 744 -8.74 -18.78 -3.87
CA LEU A 744 -7.34 -19.18 -3.82
C LEU A 744 -7.10 -20.46 -4.64
N ALA A 745 -5.98 -20.49 -5.39
CA ALA A 745 -5.62 -21.66 -6.20
C ALA A 745 -4.80 -22.70 -5.42
N ALA A 746 -4.20 -22.29 -4.30
CA ALA A 746 -3.37 -23.13 -3.44
C ALA A 746 -3.30 -22.57 -2.01
N ASN A 747 -3.04 -23.44 -1.04
CA ASN A 747 -2.87 -23.10 0.36
C ASN A 747 -1.55 -22.33 0.58
N GLY A 748 -1.57 -21.29 1.41
CA GLY A 748 -0.39 -20.66 1.95
C GLY A 748 -0.55 -19.24 2.48
N VAL A 749 -1.73 -18.63 2.30
CA VAL A 749 -2.17 -17.35 2.89
C VAL A 749 -3.70 -17.39 3.00
N ASP A 750 -4.28 -16.45 3.73
CA ASP A 750 -5.73 -16.25 3.82
C ASP A 750 -6.17 -14.85 3.42
N ILE A 751 -7.23 -14.78 2.62
CA ILE A 751 -7.94 -13.56 2.20
C ILE A 751 -9.43 -13.76 2.49
N ASP A 752 -9.76 -13.91 3.77
CA ASP A 752 -11.12 -14.25 4.21
C ASP A 752 -11.98 -13.04 4.46
N THR A 753 -13.28 -13.21 4.26
CA THR A 753 -14.31 -12.19 4.51
C THR A 753 -15.31 -12.69 5.53
N PHE A 754 -15.26 -12.09 6.72
CA PHE A 754 -16.14 -12.37 7.83
C PHE A 754 -17.42 -11.53 7.75
N GLN A 755 -18.55 -12.15 8.10
CA GLN A 755 -19.84 -11.49 8.16
C GLN A 755 -20.15 -11.20 9.63
N VAL A 756 -20.43 -9.94 9.98
CA VAL A 756 -20.80 -9.55 11.36
C VAL A 756 -22.29 -9.23 11.41
N PRO A 757 -23.15 -10.13 11.90
CA PRO A 757 -24.60 -9.88 11.95
C PRO A 757 -24.95 -8.78 12.94
N TRP A 758 -25.97 -7.95 12.65
CA TRP A 758 -26.53 -7.01 13.63
C TRP A 758 -26.96 -7.72 14.93
N SER A 759 -27.44 -8.96 14.81
CA SER A 759 -27.85 -9.78 15.95
C SER A 759 -26.72 -10.23 16.86
N SER A 760 -25.46 -10.11 16.43
CA SER A 760 -24.30 -10.45 17.26
C SER A 760 -24.07 -9.44 18.38
N GLY A 761 -24.48 -8.17 18.17
CA GLY A 761 -24.19 -7.07 19.09
C GLY A 761 -22.70 -6.69 19.16
N LEU A 762 -21.85 -7.25 18.31
CA LEU A 762 -20.41 -6.94 18.28
C LEU A 762 -20.12 -5.54 17.71
N LEU A 763 -21.03 -5.04 16.87
CA LEU A 763 -21.01 -3.70 16.30
C LEU A 763 -22.42 -3.11 16.40
N GLU A 764 -22.53 -1.95 17.01
CA GLU A 764 -23.78 -1.20 17.17
C GLU A 764 -23.71 0.15 16.44
N PRO A 765 -24.84 0.68 15.94
CA PRO A 765 -24.88 2.01 15.32
C PRO A 765 -24.24 3.07 16.21
N GLY A 766 -23.44 3.96 15.60
CA GLY A 766 -22.70 5.00 16.30
C GLY A 766 -21.35 4.56 16.88
N ASN A 767 -20.99 3.27 16.84
CA ASN A 767 -19.63 2.85 17.21
C ASN A 767 -18.60 3.48 16.25
N THR A 768 -17.51 4.01 16.81
CA THR A 768 -16.44 4.68 16.03
C THR A 768 -15.08 3.99 16.15
N SER A 769 -15.03 2.92 16.94
CA SER A 769 -13.85 2.11 17.20
C SER A 769 -14.28 0.71 17.66
N ALA A 770 -13.40 -0.26 17.49
CA ALA A 770 -13.53 -1.60 18.06
C ALA A 770 -12.17 -2.10 18.53
N TRP A 771 -12.15 -3.02 19.48
CA TRP A 771 -10.94 -3.77 19.81
C TRP A 771 -10.89 -5.04 18.96
N VAL A 772 -9.75 -5.26 18.30
CA VAL A 772 -9.48 -6.49 17.57
C VAL A 772 -8.51 -7.33 18.39
N GLU A 773 -8.83 -8.60 18.52
CA GLU A 773 -7.93 -9.60 19.07
C GLU A 773 -7.60 -10.65 18.00
N LEU A 774 -6.31 -10.83 17.74
CA LEU A 774 -5.77 -11.95 16.99
C LEU A 774 -5.17 -12.93 17.99
N GLY A 775 -5.80 -14.09 18.13
CA GLY A 775 -5.35 -15.12 19.06
C GLY A 775 -4.88 -16.36 18.33
N ASN A 776 -3.82 -16.99 18.83
CA ASN A 776 -3.42 -18.36 18.43
C ASN A 776 -3.12 -19.24 19.66
N SER A 777 -3.51 -18.78 20.85
CA SER A 777 -3.07 -19.41 22.09
C SER A 777 -3.90 -20.64 22.42
N SER A 778 -3.20 -21.72 22.72
CA SER A 778 -3.79 -22.92 23.28
C SER A 778 -3.27 -23.18 24.69
N SER A 779 -4.01 -23.99 25.46
CA SER A 779 -3.51 -24.46 26.76
C SER A 779 -2.30 -25.42 26.66
N ASN A 780 -1.94 -25.85 25.45
CA ASN A 780 -0.82 -26.74 25.16
C ASN A 780 0.33 -25.92 24.54
N PRO A 781 1.51 -25.84 25.17
CA PRO A 781 2.66 -25.07 24.66
C PRO A 781 3.32 -25.70 23.42
N LEU A 782 2.65 -26.63 22.75
CA LEU A 782 3.05 -27.23 21.48
C LEU A 782 2.05 -26.94 20.35
N ASP A 783 0.87 -26.39 20.65
CA ASP A 783 -0.17 -26.07 19.67
C ASP A 783 -0.30 -24.53 19.58
N GLY A 784 0.27 -23.92 18.55
CA GLY A 784 0.25 -22.48 18.32
C GLY A 784 0.80 -22.13 16.95
N GLU A 785 0.24 -21.07 16.37
CA GLU A 785 0.51 -20.58 15.02
C GLU A 785 1.17 -19.20 15.05
N LEU A 786 1.53 -18.68 13.87
CA LEU A 786 2.13 -17.36 13.74
C LEU A 786 1.30 -16.58 12.76
N ILE A 787 0.62 -15.55 13.25
CA ILE A 787 -0.28 -14.76 12.44
C ILE A 787 0.48 -13.52 11.99
N VAL A 788 0.57 -13.32 10.67
CA VAL A 788 0.97 -12.02 10.12
C VAL A 788 -0.23 -11.38 9.47
N LEU A 789 -0.79 -10.36 10.12
CA LEU A 789 -1.89 -9.59 9.55
C LEU A 789 -1.32 -8.47 8.69
N VAL A 790 -1.71 -8.45 7.41
CA VAL A 790 -1.30 -7.45 6.44
C VAL A 790 -2.30 -6.29 6.41
N TYR A 791 -3.60 -6.59 6.32
CA TYR A 791 -4.65 -5.57 6.42
C TYR A 791 -5.98 -6.16 6.94
N ILE A 792 -6.86 -5.26 7.39
CA ILE A 792 -8.29 -5.45 7.64
C ILE A 792 -9.06 -4.39 6.86
N ILE A 793 -10.07 -4.80 6.10
CA ILE A 793 -11.06 -3.90 5.49
C ILE A 793 -12.39 -4.13 6.19
N MET A 794 -12.97 -3.09 6.78
CA MET A 794 -14.35 -3.13 7.26
C MET A 794 -15.24 -2.39 6.27
N SER A 795 -16.35 -3.01 5.89
CA SER A 795 -17.35 -2.43 5.00
C SER A 795 -18.70 -2.40 5.68
N PHE A 796 -19.24 -1.20 5.86
CA PHE A 796 -20.55 -0.97 6.47
C PHE A 796 -21.52 -0.50 5.41
N ARG A 797 -22.66 -1.19 5.28
CA ARG A 797 -23.72 -0.73 4.40
C ARG A 797 -24.45 0.46 5.01
N SER A 798 -24.63 1.52 4.25
CA SER A 798 -25.26 2.77 4.65
C SER A 798 -26.40 3.15 3.70
N SER A 799 -27.49 3.68 4.25
CA SER A 799 -28.58 4.29 3.49
C SER A 799 -28.21 5.67 2.93
N THR A 800 -27.08 6.22 3.38
CA THR A 800 -26.60 7.54 3.02
C THR A 800 -25.67 7.45 1.82
N THR A 801 -26.16 7.68 0.60
CA THR A 801 -25.39 7.57 -0.66
C THR A 801 -24.79 8.90 -1.13
N SER A 802 -24.56 9.88 -0.24
CA SER A 802 -23.95 11.16 -0.63
C SER A 802 -22.48 10.95 -0.99
N GLY A 803 -22.23 10.61 -2.27
CA GLY A 803 -20.93 10.61 -2.89
C GLY A 803 -20.41 12.03 -3.01
N GLY A 804 -19.59 12.44 -2.05
CA GLY A 804 -18.57 13.46 -2.23
C GLY A 804 -17.25 12.77 -2.58
N SER A 805 -16.35 13.47 -3.25
CA SER A 805 -15.05 12.96 -3.71
C SER A 805 -14.28 12.16 -2.64
N ILE A 806 -13.68 11.07 -3.12
CA ILE A 806 -12.96 10.02 -2.39
C ILE A 806 -11.75 10.59 -1.63
N SER A 807 -11.75 10.46 -0.31
CA SER A 807 -10.59 10.68 0.56
C SER A 807 -10.46 9.50 1.53
N TYR A 808 -9.71 8.46 1.18
CA TYR A 808 -9.37 7.41 2.14
C TYR A 808 -8.40 7.99 3.17
N LEU A 809 -8.70 7.82 4.46
CA LEU A 809 -7.71 8.03 5.50
C LEU A 809 -6.86 6.75 5.58
N ILE A 810 -5.62 6.83 5.11
CA ILE A 810 -4.58 5.85 5.40
C ILE A 810 -3.88 6.36 6.66
N GLU A 811 -4.01 5.65 7.77
CA GLU A 811 -3.13 5.88 8.92
C GLU A 811 -1.79 5.17 8.62
N GLY A 812 -0.84 5.93 8.06
CA GLY A 812 0.55 5.50 7.87
C GLY A 812 1.33 5.35 9.18
#